data_AF-A0AAV0FQ69-F1
#
_entry.id   AF-A0AAV0FQ69-F1
#
_cell.length_a   1.000
_cell.length_b   1.000
_cell.length_c   1.000
_cell.angle_alpha   90.00
_cell.angle_beta   90.00
_cell.angle_gamma   90.00
#
_symmetry.space_group_name_H-M   'P 1'
#
loop_
_entity.id
_entity.type
_entity.pdbx_description
1 polymer ?
#
loop_
_entity_poly.entity_id
_entity_poly.type
_entity_poly.pdbx_seq_one_letter_code
_entity_poly.pdbx_strand_id
1 'polypeptide(L)'
;MAFKCPPFDFSDEYYHLSGNTCVRQSSFFGGKAVLNQSVGYSVILGFGAFFAVFTSFLVWLEKRYVGASHTSEWFNTAGRNVKTGLIASVIVSQWTWAATILQSSNVAWQYGISGPFWYASGATIQVLLFGVMAIEIKRKAPNAHTVCEIVKARWGTAAHIVFLCFCFLTNIIVTAMLLLGGSAVVNALTGVNIYAASFLIPLGVVVYTLAGGLKATFLASYIHSVIVHVVLVIFVYLVYVASNKLGSPSLVYERLLEVASKSRSCQYPLSNVGQSCGPILGNFKGSYVTMLSSSGIVFGIINIVGNFGTVFVDNGYWVSAIAARPSSTHKGYLLGGLVWFAVPFSLATSLGLGALALDLPITESEASRGLVPPATAIALMGKGGSIVLLIMLFMAVTSAGSSELIAVSSLCTYDIYRTYINPNATGKQILRVSRGVVLGFGGLMGILAVILNKAGVSLGWMYLAMGVFIGSAVIPIAFMLLWKRANAFGAILGTVIGCFLGIITWLGVTKTVYGRVNLDTTGRNGPMLAGNLVSILTGGAVHAVCSFLRPQNYDWETTKKISVVEKEKSELPCVELKEEKLASARRWIIKWGVCFTFVILVLWPLLTLPAGQFNKGYFTFWAVIAIAWGTIASAVIIAMPLIESWKTIQCVARGMFTNDRLMEKVEEMNSKLHAIILAIPEAERIYLLEKEKDKRKEDALDRDQITVP
;
A
#
# COMPACT_ATOMS: atom_id res chain seq x y z
N MET A 1 -44.19 -10.24 -28.82
CA MET A 1 -42.75 -10.59 -28.76
C MET A 1 -42.65 -11.92 -28.04
N ALA A 2 -42.14 -12.96 -28.69
CA ALA A 2 -41.99 -14.28 -28.06
C ALA A 2 -41.11 -14.18 -26.81
N PHE A 3 -41.52 -14.84 -25.72
CA PHE A 3 -40.86 -14.80 -24.42
C PHE A 3 -39.54 -15.59 -24.50
N LYS A 4 -38.43 -14.94 -24.88
CA LYS A 4 -37.10 -15.58 -24.92
C LYS A 4 -36.54 -15.65 -23.50
N CYS A 5 -36.35 -16.86 -22.98
CA CYS A 5 -35.68 -17.13 -21.71
C CYS A 5 -34.41 -17.95 -22.00
N PRO A 6 -33.21 -17.48 -21.62
CA PRO A 6 -32.88 -16.18 -21.03
C PRO A 6 -33.06 -14.97 -21.99
N PRO A 7 -33.04 -13.72 -21.47
CA PRO A 7 -33.02 -12.51 -22.30
C PRO A 7 -31.76 -12.37 -23.18
N PHE A 8 -30.65 -12.97 -22.73
CA PHE A 8 -29.37 -12.99 -23.41
C PHE A 8 -28.86 -14.44 -23.50
N ASP A 9 -28.38 -14.84 -24.67
CA ASP A 9 -27.99 -16.23 -24.93
C ASP A 9 -26.76 -16.67 -24.10
N PHE A 10 -25.99 -15.72 -23.56
CA PHE A 10 -24.79 -15.97 -22.77
C PHE A 10 -25.01 -15.96 -21.26
N SER A 11 -26.24 -15.73 -20.78
CA SER A 11 -26.56 -15.69 -19.34
C SER A 11 -27.54 -16.78 -18.91
N ASP A 12 -27.74 -17.80 -19.74
CA ASP A 12 -28.63 -18.95 -19.51
C ASP A 12 -28.44 -19.62 -18.14
N GLU A 13 -27.18 -19.79 -17.69
CA GLU A 13 -26.82 -20.37 -16.39
C GLU A 13 -27.49 -19.67 -15.18
N TYR A 14 -27.91 -18.41 -15.33
CA TYR A 14 -28.46 -17.57 -14.25
C TYR A 14 -29.97 -17.37 -14.33
N TYR A 15 -30.62 -17.95 -15.32
CA TYR A 15 -32.06 -17.89 -15.52
C TYR A 15 -32.65 -19.30 -15.44
N HIS A 16 -33.83 -19.43 -14.84
CA HIS A 16 -34.58 -20.68 -14.83
C HIS A 16 -36.04 -20.41 -15.17
N LEU A 17 -36.67 -21.41 -15.81
CA LEU A 17 -38.09 -21.37 -16.11
C LEU A 17 -38.89 -21.82 -14.88
N SER A 18 -39.73 -20.92 -14.36
CA SER A 18 -40.73 -21.24 -13.36
C SER A 18 -42.11 -21.12 -14.01
N GLY A 19 -42.68 -22.26 -14.42
CA GLY A 19 -43.84 -22.31 -15.31
C GLY A 19 -43.54 -21.64 -16.66
N ASN A 20 -44.38 -20.67 -17.07
CA ASN A 20 -44.17 -19.85 -18.27
C ASN A 20 -43.37 -18.56 -18.02
N THR A 21 -42.78 -18.38 -16.83
CA THR A 21 -42.04 -17.16 -16.47
C THR A 21 -40.54 -17.43 -16.36
N CYS A 22 -39.75 -16.55 -16.96
CA CYS A 22 -38.29 -16.57 -16.89
C CYS A 22 -37.84 -15.85 -15.62
N VAL A 23 -37.21 -16.56 -14.70
CA VAL A 23 -36.81 -16.05 -13.39
C VAL A 23 -35.30 -15.98 -13.29
N ARG A 24 -34.76 -14.79 -13.00
CA ARG A 24 -33.33 -14.62 -12.72
C ARG A 24 -33.01 -15.05 -11.29
N GLN A 25 -31.87 -15.72 -11.09
CA GLN A 25 -31.35 -15.99 -9.76
C GLN A 25 -31.28 -14.71 -8.91
N SER A 26 -31.65 -14.83 -7.63
CA SER A 26 -31.73 -13.69 -6.69
C SER A 26 -30.37 -13.19 -6.21
N SER A 27 -29.34 -14.04 -6.23
CA SER A 27 -27.97 -13.73 -5.82
C SER A 27 -27.01 -14.71 -6.50
N PHE A 28 -25.81 -14.24 -6.82
CA PHE A 28 -24.77 -15.06 -7.46
C PHE A 28 -24.22 -16.13 -6.50
N PHE A 29 -23.92 -15.75 -5.26
CA PHE A 29 -23.35 -16.69 -4.29
C PHE A 29 -24.43 -17.49 -3.56
N GLY A 30 -25.60 -16.90 -3.30
CA GLY A 30 -26.73 -17.57 -2.63
C GLY A 30 -26.39 -18.22 -1.29
N GLY A 31 -25.31 -17.78 -0.63
CA GLY A 31 -24.77 -18.40 0.59
C GLY A 31 -24.07 -19.76 0.38
N LYS A 32 -23.91 -20.23 -0.86
CA LYS A 32 -23.22 -21.49 -1.19
C LYS A 32 -21.78 -21.20 -1.61
N ALA A 33 -20.84 -21.73 -0.85
CA ALA A 33 -19.42 -21.62 -1.19
C ALA A 33 -19.05 -22.53 -2.38
N VAL A 34 -18.19 -22.03 -3.26
CA VAL A 34 -17.70 -22.78 -4.43
C VAL A 34 -16.58 -23.76 -4.05
N LEU A 35 -15.80 -23.41 -3.03
CA LEU A 35 -14.70 -24.18 -2.49
C LEU A 35 -15.07 -24.76 -1.13
N ASN A 36 -14.43 -25.88 -0.78
CA ASN A 36 -14.57 -26.47 0.55
C ASN A 36 -13.87 -25.60 1.61
N GLN A 37 -14.38 -25.65 2.84
CA GLN A 37 -13.79 -24.94 3.98
C GLN A 37 -12.32 -25.32 4.21
N SER A 38 -11.93 -26.58 3.93
CA SER A 38 -10.54 -27.04 4.03
C SER A 38 -9.59 -26.23 3.16
N VAL A 39 -10.01 -25.83 1.96
CA VAL A 39 -9.22 -24.96 1.08
C VAL A 39 -9.05 -23.58 1.70
N GLY A 40 -10.12 -23.03 2.29
CA GLY A 40 -10.07 -21.75 3.00
C GLY A 40 -9.08 -21.75 4.16
N TYR A 41 -9.19 -22.73 5.06
CA TYR A 41 -8.24 -22.87 6.18
C TYR A 41 -6.80 -23.15 5.70
N SER A 42 -6.63 -23.94 4.65
CA SER A 42 -5.31 -24.22 4.06
C SER A 42 -4.67 -22.96 3.46
N VAL A 43 -5.44 -22.11 2.79
CA VAL A 43 -4.90 -20.85 2.27
C VAL A 43 -4.52 -19.91 3.41
N ILE A 44 -5.41 -19.73 4.39
CA ILE A 44 -5.17 -18.78 5.49
C ILE A 44 -3.99 -19.20 6.37
N LEU A 45 -4.00 -20.45 6.84
CA LEU A 45 -2.98 -20.95 7.77
C LEU A 45 -1.72 -21.42 7.04
N GLY A 46 -1.88 -22.09 5.91
CA GLY A 46 -0.79 -22.67 5.14
C GLY A 46 0.12 -21.62 4.52
N PHE A 47 -0.43 -20.57 3.89
CA PHE A 47 0.41 -19.50 3.36
C PHE A 47 1.06 -18.66 4.47
N GLY A 48 0.34 -18.41 5.58
CA GLY A 48 0.93 -17.74 6.74
C GLY A 48 2.15 -18.49 7.29
N ALA A 49 2.03 -19.81 7.47
CA ALA A 49 3.13 -20.68 7.89
C ALA A 49 4.26 -20.73 6.84
N PHE A 50 3.92 -20.86 5.56
CA PHE A 50 4.89 -20.85 4.47
C PHE A 50 5.73 -19.58 4.48
N PHE A 51 5.11 -18.40 4.57
CA PHE A 51 5.85 -17.13 4.61
C PHE A 51 6.66 -16.97 5.88
N ALA A 52 6.18 -17.44 7.03
CA ALA A 52 6.97 -17.44 8.26
C ALA A 52 8.26 -18.26 8.10
N VAL A 53 8.17 -19.48 7.57
CA VAL A 53 9.34 -20.34 7.35
C VAL A 53 10.24 -19.75 6.27
N PHE A 54 9.66 -19.37 5.13
CA PHE A 54 10.39 -18.91 3.96
C PHE A 54 11.13 -17.59 4.20
N THR A 55 10.49 -16.60 4.83
CA THR A 55 11.14 -15.33 5.16
C THR A 55 12.19 -15.50 6.23
N SER A 56 11.94 -16.32 7.25
CA SER A 56 12.95 -16.66 8.26
C SER A 56 14.16 -17.34 7.65
N PHE A 57 13.94 -18.24 6.69
CA PHE A 57 15.01 -18.92 5.94
C PHE A 57 15.85 -17.93 5.11
N LEU A 58 15.21 -16.98 4.42
CA LEU A 58 15.93 -15.96 3.65
C LEU A 58 16.73 -15.01 4.52
N VAL A 59 16.17 -14.59 5.66
CA VAL A 59 16.89 -13.79 6.65
C VAL A 59 18.09 -14.58 7.21
N TRP A 60 17.91 -15.88 7.47
CA TRP A 60 19.00 -16.75 7.90
C TRP A 60 20.11 -16.89 6.86
N LEU A 61 19.76 -17.08 5.57
CA LEU A 61 20.72 -17.11 4.48
C LEU A 61 21.51 -15.79 4.40
N GLU A 62 20.83 -14.65 4.46
CA GLU A 62 21.51 -13.36 4.43
C GLU A 62 22.45 -13.18 5.62
N LYS A 63 22.02 -13.56 6.83
CA LYS A 63 22.89 -13.52 8.01
C LYS A 63 24.13 -14.39 7.83
N ARG A 64 23.97 -15.60 7.29
CA ARG A 64 25.07 -16.57 7.15
C ARG A 64 26.08 -16.17 6.08
N TYR A 65 25.60 -15.67 4.94
CA TYR A 65 26.40 -15.50 3.71
C TYR A 65 26.73 -14.03 3.38
N VAL A 66 26.02 -13.06 3.97
CA VAL A 66 26.19 -11.62 3.69
C VAL A 66 26.62 -10.83 4.93
N GLY A 67 26.55 -11.43 6.13
CA GLY A 67 27.07 -10.83 7.37
C GLY A 67 26.17 -9.76 8.02
N ALA A 68 24.87 -9.75 7.74
CA ALA A 68 23.94 -8.77 8.31
C ALA A 68 23.74 -8.94 9.84
N SER A 69 23.83 -7.84 10.60
CA SER A 69 23.60 -7.82 12.06
C SER A 69 22.15 -7.50 12.44
N HIS A 70 21.56 -8.25 13.39
CA HIS A 70 20.21 -8.00 13.91
C HIS A 70 20.22 -6.97 15.06
N THR A 71 20.17 -5.69 14.73
CA THR A 71 19.98 -4.57 15.67
C THR A 71 18.52 -4.11 15.68
N SER A 72 18.12 -3.29 16.67
CA SER A 72 16.77 -2.70 16.64
C SER A 72 16.59 -1.68 15.52
N GLU A 73 17.68 -1.00 15.15
CA GLU A 73 17.71 -0.08 14.00
C GLU A 73 17.51 -0.85 12.69
N TRP A 74 18.19 -1.98 12.52
CA TRP A 74 18.03 -2.83 11.35
C TRP A 74 16.61 -3.40 11.23
N PHE A 75 16.02 -3.81 12.36
CA PHE A 75 14.65 -4.32 12.41
C PHE A 75 13.60 -3.30 11.94
N ASN A 76 13.81 -2.01 12.25
CA ASN A 76 12.84 -0.94 11.97
C ASN A 76 13.17 -0.08 10.73
N THR A 77 14.40 -0.14 10.20
CA THR A 77 14.81 0.71 9.05
C THR A 77 15.35 -0.07 7.85
N ALA A 78 15.47 -1.40 7.98
CA ALA A 78 16.06 -2.29 6.97
C ALA A 78 17.44 -1.83 6.46
N GLY A 79 18.23 -1.18 7.33
CA GLY A 79 19.56 -0.67 7.01
C GLY A 79 19.59 0.52 6.04
N ARG A 80 18.44 1.09 5.68
CA ARG A 80 18.29 2.21 4.74
C ARG A 80 18.91 1.95 3.35
N ASN A 81 19.03 0.68 2.95
CA ASN A 81 19.89 0.25 1.84
C ASN A 81 19.13 -0.42 0.67
N VAL A 82 17.82 -0.17 0.52
CA VAL A 82 16.97 -0.78 -0.52
C VAL A 82 17.12 -0.05 -1.87
N LYS A 83 17.28 -0.82 -2.97
CA LYS A 83 17.44 -0.31 -4.35
C LYS A 83 16.10 0.01 -5.04
N THR A 84 16.15 0.69 -6.18
CA THR A 84 14.98 1.24 -6.89
C THR A 84 13.91 0.20 -7.23
N GLY A 85 14.28 -0.93 -7.83
CA GLY A 85 13.34 -1.97 -8.22
C GLY A 85 12.63 -2.59 -7.01
N LEU A 86 13.38 -2.95 -5.98
CA LEU A 86 12.80 -3.52 -4.76
C LEU A 86 11.92 -2.49 -4.02
N ILE A 87 12.30 -1.20 -3.98
CA ILE A 87 11.44 -0.13 -3.45
C ILE A 87 10.14 -0.03 -4.26
N ALA A 88 10.22 -0.02 -5.59
CA ALA A 88 9.03 0.07 -6.44
C ALA A 88 8.09 -1.11 -6.20
N SER A 89 8.63 -2.34 -6.08
CA SER A 89 7.84 -3.52 -5.72
C SER A 89 7.23 -3.42 -4.32
N VAL A 90 7.98 -2.96 -3.32
CA VAL A 90 7.45 -2.79 -1.96
C VAL A 90 6.31 -1.77 -1.95
N ILE A 91 6.48 -0.64 -2.63
CA ILE A 91 5.42 0.38 -2.75
C ILE A 91 4.17 -0.23 -3.38
N VAL A 92 4.32 -0.91 -4.52
CA VAL A 92 3.18 -1.56 -5.20
C VAL A 92 2.52 -2.59 -4.29
N SER A 93 3.29 -3.40 -3.57
CA SER A 93 2.80 -4.40 -2.62
C SER A 93 2.01 -3.80 -1.47
N GLN A 94 2.52 -2.71 -0.90
CA GLN A 94 1.92 -2.04 0.26
C GLN A 94 0.63 -1.34 -0.11
N TRP A 95 0.55 -0.83 -1.33
CA TRP A 95 -0.63 -0.13 -1.87
C TRP A 95 -1.65 -1.07 -2.51
N THR A 96 -1.27 -2.31 -2.80
CA THR A 96 -2.21 -3.31 -3.31
C THR A 96 -2.97 -3.92 -2.15
N TRP A 97 -3.98 -3.18 -1.68
CA TRP A 97 -4.90 -3.62 -0.65
C TRP A 97 -5.95 -4.57 -1.20
N ALA A 98 -6.68 -5.22 -0.29
CA ALA A 98 -7.95 -5.87 -0.65
C ALA A 98 -8.89 -4.89 -1.38
N ALA A 99 -8.99 -3.64 -0.91
CA ALA A 99 -9.80 -2.61 -1.57
C ALA A 99 -9.34 -2.35 -3.01
N THR A 100 -8.04 -2.34 -3.29
CA THR A 100 -7.47 -2.09 -4.63
C THR A 100 -7.97 -3.10 -5.66
N ILE A 101 -8.18 -4.35 -5.26
CA ILE A 101 -8.68 -5.41 -6.14
C ILE A 101 -10.22 -5.43 -6.15
N LEU A 102 -10.82 -5.40 -4.96
CA LEU A 102 -12.25 -5.65 -4.77
C LEU A 102 -13.10 -4.40 -5.04
N GLN A 103 -12.71 -3.24 -4.51
CA GLN A 103 -13.47 -2.00 -4.61
C GLN A 103 -13.33 -1.36 -6.00
N SER A 104 -12.16 -1.45 -6.63
CA SER A 104 -11.96 -0.97 -8.02
C SER A 104 -12.90 -1.70 -9.00
N SER A 105 -13.00 -3.03 -8.87
CA SER A 105 -13.91 -3.85 -9.67
C SER A 105 -15.38 -3.60 -9.34
N ASN A 106 -15.71 -3.33 -8.07
CA ASN A 106 -17.05 -2.93 -7.65
C ASN A 106 -17.47 -1.61 -8.34
N VAL A 107 -16.62 -0.59 -8.35
CA VAL A 107 -16.97 0.68 -9.03
C VAL A 107 -17.02 0.54 -10.55
N ALA A 108 -16.32 -0.43 -11.13
CA ALA A 108 -16.49 -0.79 -12.54
C ALA A 108 -17.86 -1.39 -12.83
N TRP A 109 -18.34 -2.26 -11.94
CA TRP A 109 -19.68 -2.83 -12.02
C TRP A 109 -20.76 -1.76 -11.83
N GLN A 110 -20.51 -0.75 -10.97
CA GLN A 110 -21.47 0.33 -10.74
C GLN A 110 -21.47 1.41 -11.84
N TYR A 111 -20.29 1.80 -12.35
CA TYR A 111 -20.15 3.01 -13.18
C TYR A 111 -19.61 2.72 -14.60
N GLY A 112 -19.34 1.47 -14.94
CA GLY A 112 -18.69 1.10 -16.19
C GLY A 112 -17.23 1.54 -16.24
N ILE A 113 -16.73 1.90 -17.43
CA ILE A 113 -15.32 2.26 -17.67
C ILE A 113 -14.83 3.43 -16.79
N SER A 114 -15.72 4.36 -16.46
CA SER A 114 -15.40 5.51 -15.61
C SER A 114 -14.88 5.08 -14.23
N GLY A 115 -15.40 3.98 -13.66
CA GLY A 115 -15.04 3.48 -12.33
C GLY A 115 -13.56 3.09 -12.16
N PRO A 116 -13.05 2.09 -12.91
CA PRO A 116 -11.64 1.67 -12.87
C PRO A 116 -10.68 2.83 -13.06
N PHE A 117 -11.00 3.72 -13.99
CA PHE A 117 -10.16 4.87 -14.30
C PHE A 117 -10.05 5.83 -13.13
N TRP A 118 -11.19 6.30 -12.59
CA TRP A 118 -11.19 7.23 -11.46
C TRP A 118 -10.62 6.61 -10.18
N TYR A 119 -10.76 5.28 -10.01
CA TYR A 119 -10.10 4.56 -8.93
C TYR A 119 -8.57 4.63 -9.08
N ALA A 120 -8.06 4.16 -10.22
CA ALA A 120 -6.63 4.04 -10.47
C ALA A 120 -5.94 5.40 -10.54
N SER A 121 -6.50 6.34 -11.31
CA SER A 121 -5.97 7.70 -11.45
C SER A 121 -5.96 8.43 -10.11
N GLY A 122 -7.08 8.38 -9.37
CA GLY A 122 -7.24 9.12 -8.13
C GLY A 122 -6.26 8.72 -7.04
N ALA A 123 -5.96 7.42 -6.92
CA ALA A 123 -5.02 6.93 -5.93
C ALA A 123 -3.55 7.06 -6.36
N THR A 124 -3.24 6.94 -7.67
CA THR A 124 -1.86 7.04 -8.17
C THR A 124 -1.20 8.38 -7.84
N ILE A 125 -1.96 9.47 -7.86
CA ILE A 125 -1.46 10.83 -7.58
C ILE A 125 -0.86 10.93 -6.18
N GLN A 126 -1.47 10.27 -5.20
CA GLN A 126 -0.97 10.32 -3.84
C GLN A 126 0.38 9.63 -3.74
N VAL A 127 0.63 8.55 -4.50
CA VAL A 127 1.96 7.89 -4.54
C VAL A 127 3.00 8.88 -5.03
N LEU A 128 2.68 9.53 -6.15
CA LEU A 128 3.58 10.41 -6.86
C LEU A 128 3.94 11.63 -6.00
N LEU A 129 2.93 12.22 -5.36
CA LEU A 129 3.13 13.37 -4.47
C LEU A 129 3.80 12.96 -3.15
N PHE A 130 3.51 11.78 -2.61
CA PHE A 130 4.19 11.28 -1.42
C PHE A 130 5.68 11.02 -1.69
N GLY A 131 6.06 10.69 -2.93
CA GLY A 131 7.47 10.63 -3.31
C GLY A 131 8.24 11.95 -3.06
N VAL A 132 7.57 13.10 -3.13
CA VAL A 132 8.16 14.40 -2.75
C VAL A 132 8.45 14.42 -1.25
N MET A 133 7.50 13.97 -0.44
CA MET A 133 7.67 13.85 1.02
C MET A 133 8.80 12.88 1.36
N ALA A 134 8.88 11.75 0.66
CA ALA A 134 9.93 10.74 0.86
C ALA A 134 11.34 11.32 0.66
N ILE A 135 11.54 12.21 -0.32
CA ILE A 135 12.82 12.91 -0.52
C ILE A 135 13.05 13.99 0.55
N GLU A 136 12.00 14.74 0.93
CA GLU A 136 12.11 15.80 1.94
C GLU A 136 12.45 15.25 3.33
N ILE A 137 11.99 14.06 3.68
CA ILE A 137 12.40 13.36 4.91
C ILE A 137 13.91 13.18 4.93
N LYS A 138 14.52 12.72 3.82
CA LYS A 138 15.97 12.49 3.75
C LYS A 138 16.78 13.78 3.92
N ARG A 139 16.23 14.91 3.46
CA ARG A 139 16.88 16.22 3.57
C ARG A 139 16.74 16.84 4.96
N LYS A 140 15.58 16.66 5.60
CA LYS A 140 15.19 17.43 6.81
C LYS A 140 15.20 16.61 8.10
N ALA A 141 14.90 15.32 8.02
CA ALA A 141 14.81 14.42 9.16
C ALA A 141 15.42 13.04 8.83
N PRO A 142 16.72 12.96 8.48
CA PRO A 142 17.36 11.72 8.02
C PRO A 142 17.39 10.61 9.08
N ASN A 143 17.32 10.99 10.35
CA ASN A 143 17.45 10.08 11.50
C ASN A 143 16.09 9.67 12.11
N ALA A 144 14.97 10.14 11.57
CA ALA A 144 13.64 9.78 12.07
C ALA A 144 13.31 8.31 11.80
N HIS A 145 12.47 7.73 12.66
CA HIS A 145 11.88 6.40 12.51
C HIS A 145 10.39 6.49 12.15
N THR A 146 9.69 7.49 12.66
CA THR A 146 8.25 7.71 12.39
C THR A 146 7.96 9.14 11.97
N VAL A 147 6.76 9.37 11.41
CA VAL A 147 6.29 10.73 11.10
C VAL A 147 6.07 11.57 12.37
N CYS A 148 5.62 10.92 13.45
CA CYS A 148 5.30 11.57 14.71
C CYS A 148 6.55 12.12 15.42
N GLU A 149 7.70 11.47 15.31
CA GLU A 149 8.96 12.04 15.80
C GLU A 149 9.30 13.37 15.12
N ILE A 150 9.04 13.49 13.82
CA ILE A 150 9.23 14.72 13.05
C ILE A 150 8.25 15.80 13.54
N VAL A 151 6.99 15.44 13.76
CA VAL A 151 5.97 16.33 14.35
C VAL A 151 6.44 16.84 15.70
N LYS A 152 6.90 15.96 16.60
CA LYS A 152 7.37 16.33 17.93
C LYS A 152 8.57 17.27 17.87
N ALA A 153 9.55 16.96 17.02
CA ALA A 153 10.75 17.78 16.86
C ALA A 153 10.45 19.18 16.30
N ARG A 154 9.42 19.31 15.46
CA ARG A 154 9.03 20.58 14.83
C ARG A 154 8.04 21.42 15.65
N TRP A 155 6.99 20.78 16.16
CA TRP A 155 5.81 21.44 16.74
C TRP A 155 5.55 21.09 18.21
N GLY A 156 6.40 20.25 18.81
CA GLY A 156 6.34 19.91 20.23
C GLY A 156 5.28 18.87 20.59
N THR A 157 5.13 18.66 21.89
CA THR A 157 4.35 17.55 22.47
C THR A 157 2.84 17.64 22.19
N ALA A 158 2.25 18.83 22.18
CA ALA A 158 0.81 18.98 21.93
C ALA A 158 0.44 18.54 20.51
N ALA A 159 1.19 19.00 19.50
CA ALA A 159 1.01 18.56 18.12
C ALA A 159 1.29 17.07 17.98
N HIS A 160 2.34 16.59 18.65
CA HIS A 160 2.70 15.16 18.63
C HIS A 160 1.53 14.26 19.04
N ILE A 161 0.86 14.53 20.16
CA ILE A 161 -0.28 13.73 20.63
C ILE A 161 -1.43 13.75 19.60
N VAL A 162 -1.75 14.93 19.04
CA VAL A 162 -2.83 15.08 18.06
C VAL A 162 -2.54 14.25 16.81
N PHE A 163 -1.37 14.40 16.20
CA PHE A 163 -1.01 13.64 15.00
C PHE A 163 -0.84 12.14 15.28
N LEU A 164 -0.36 11.77 16.47
CA LEU A 164 -0.29 10.37 16.90
C LEU A 164 -1.68 9.73 16.93
N CYS A 165 -2.71 10.43 17.44
CA CYS A 165 -4.09 9.95 17.39
C CYS A 165 -4.59 9.75 15.96
N PHE A 166 -4.28 10.68 15.04
CA PHE A 166 -4.68 10.55 13.63
C PHE A 166 -3.93 9.43 12.89
N CYS A 167 -2.65 9.20 13.21
CA CYS A 167 -1.89 8.07 12.67
C CYS A 167 -2.50 6.74 13.12
N PHE A 168 -2.77 6.57 14.42
CA PHE A 168 -3.46 5.37 14.91
C PHE A 168 -4.85 5.19 14.31
N LEU A 169 -5.64 6.26 14.21
CA LEU A 169 -6.95 6.22 13.58
C LEU A 169 -6.84 5.74 12.12
N THR A 170 -5.85 6.23 11.39
CA THR A 170 -5.57 5.81 10.00
C THR A 170 -5.20 4.34 9.93
N ASN A 171 -4.24 3.88 10.74
CA ASN A 171 -3.83 2.47 10.75
C ASN A 171 -4.97 1.51 11.13
N ILE A 172 -5.84 1.94 12.06
CA ILE A 172 -7.05 1.19 12.43
C ILE A 172 -8.02 1.09 11.25
N ILE A 173 -8.30 2.22 10.57
CA ILE A 173 -9.23 2.28 9.43
C ILE A 173 -8.71 1.43 8.26
N VAL A 174 -7.42 1.55 7.91
CA VAL A 174 -6.80 0.76 6.83
C VAL A 174 -6.85 -0.73 7.16
N THR A 175 -6.44 -1.12 8.37
CA THR A 175 -6.47 -2.53 8.79
C THR A 175 -7.90 -3.09 8.82
N ALA A 176 -8.88 -2.30 9.26
CA ALA A 176 -10.28 -2.68 9.23
C ALA A 176 -10.77 -2.99 7.81
N MET A 177 -10.42 -2.16 6.81
CA MET A 177 -10.76 -2.43 5.41
C MET A 177 -10.14 -3.73 4.90
N LEU A 178 -8.87 -3.98 5.23
CA LEU A 178 -8.18 -5.22 4.83
C LEU A 178 -8.91 -6.45 5.36
N LEU A 179 -9.34 -6.44 6.62
CA LEU A 179 -10.03 -7.56 7.24
C LEU A 179 -11.49 -7.70 6.81
N LEU A 180 -12.21 -6.61 6.62
CA LEU A 180 -13.58 -6.64 6.09
C LEU A 180 -13.61 -7.24 4.68
N GLY A 181 -12.72 -6.78 3.78
CA GLY A 181 -12.61 -7.34 2.43
C GLY A 181 -12.11 -8.78 2.42
N GLY A 182 -11.03 -9.07 3.16
CA GLY A 182 -10.43 -10.39 3.25
C GLY A 182 -11.39 -11.46 3.78
N SER A 183 -12.03 -11.18 4.93
CA SER A 183 -12.96 -12.12 5.58
C SER A 183 -14.23 -12.35 4.75
N ALA A 184 -14.76 -11.32 4.09
CA ALA A 184 -15.94 -11.44 3.25
C ALA A 184 -15.71 -12.36 2.03
N VAL A 185 -14.57 -12.21 1.35
CA VAL A 185 -14.25 -13.05 0.19
C VAL A 185 -13.90 -14.48 0.61
N VAL A 186 -13.14 -14.67 1.69
CA VAL A 186 -12.87 -16.00 2.24
C VAL A 186 -14.18 -16.70 2.57
N ASN A 187 -15.11 -16.02 3.24
CA ASN A 187 -16.41 -16.57 3.58
C ASN A 187 -17.23 -16.92 2.32
N ALA A 188 -17.32 -16.01 1.35
CA ALA A 188 -18.08 -16.22 0.13
C ALA A 188 -17.52 -17.36 -0.75
N LEU A 189 -16.20 -17.47 -0.85
CA LEU A 189 -15.56 -18.48 -1.71
C LEU A 189 -15.47 -19.86 -1.07
N THR A 190 -15.25 -19.94 0.24
CA THR A 190 -14.89 -21.20 0.93
C THR A 190 -15.87 -21.64 2.01
N GLY A 191 -16.78 -20.75 2.41
CA GLY A 191 -17.75 -21.03 3.48
C GLY A 191 -17.15 -21.00 4.88
N VAL A 192 -15.87 -20.64 5.04
CA VAL A 192 -15.24 -20.43 6.35
C VAL A 192 -15.99 -19.30 7.08
N ASN A 193 -16.27 -19.49 8.37
CA ASN A 193 -16.97 -18.49 9.16
C ASN A 193 -16.26 -17.13 9.10
N ILE A 194 -17.01 -16.06 8.81
CA ILE A 194 -16.45 -14.70 8.64
C ILE A 194 -15.70 -14.19 9.88
N TYR A 195 -16.16 -14.56 11.08
CA TYR A 195 -15.52 -14.18 12.34
C TYR A 195 -14.23 -14.98 12.56
N ALA A 196 -14.21 -16.27 12.22
CA ALA A 196 -12.98 -17.06 12.24
C ALA A 196 -11.96 -16.49 11.24
N ALA A 197 -12.37 -16.20 10.00
CA ALA A 197 -11.50 -15.59 9.00
C ALA A 197 -10.92 -14.24 9.48
N SER A 198 -11.72 -13.44 10.20
CA SER A 198 -11.29 -12.15 10.77
C SER A 198 -10.13 -12.28 11.77
N PHE A 199 -10.01 -13.39 12.50
CA PHE A 199 -8.89 -13.64 13.43
C PHE A 199 -7.73 -14.41 12.80
N LEU A 200 -8.03 -15.37 11.92
CA LEU A 200 -7.02 -16.24 11.34
C LEU A 200 -6.17 -15.53 10.28
N ILE A 201 -6.74 -14.59 9.53
CA ILE A 201 -5.99 -13.80 8.53
C ILE A 201 -4.87 -12.98 9.20
N PRO A 202 -5.14 -12.14 10.23
CA PRO A 202 -4.08 -11.44 10.97
C PRO A 202 -3.04 -12.36 11.58
N LEU A 203 -3.43 -13.55 12.06
CA LEU A 203 -2.53 -14.46 12.75
C LEU A 203 -1.34 -14.86 11.87
N GLY A 204 -1.58 -15.20 10.60
CA GLY A 204 -0.50 -15.53 9.66
C GLY A 204 0.47 -14.36 9.50
N VAL A 205 -0.05 -13.14 9.41
CA VAL A 205 0.76 -11.91 9.27
C VAL A 205 1.61 -11.63 10.50
N VAL A 206 1.01 -11.77 11.69
CA VAL A 206 1.67 -11.57 12.97
C VAL A 206 2.87 -12.51 13.10
N VAL A 207 2.71 -13.80 12.80
CA VAL A 207 3.77 -14.80 12.98
C VAL A 207 5.02 -14.46 12.16
N TYR A 208 4.89 -14.20 10.85
CA TYR A 208 6.08 -13.91 10.04
C TYR A 208 6.65 -12.51 10.32
N THR A 209 5.81 -11.53 10.68
CA THR A 209 6.27 -10.18 11.04
C THR A 209 7.13 -10.22 12.31
N LEU A 210 6.73 -11.02 13.31
CA LEU A 210 7.49 -11.21 14.55
C LEU A 210 8.85 -11.87 14.34
N ALA A 211 8.91 -12.84 13.42
CA ALA A 211 10.13 -13.59 13.11
C ALA A 211 11.13 -12.75 12.30
N GLY A 212 10.66 -11.98 11.31
CA GLY A 212 11.52 -11.41 10.27
C GLY A 212 11.84 -9.90 10.38
N GLY A 213 10.96 -9.07 10.95
CA GLY A 213 11.13 -7.60 10.95
C GLY A 213 10.99 -6.94 9.57
N LEU A 214 11.25 -5.62 9.48
CA LEU A 214 10.91 -4.81 8.30
C LEU A 214 11.57 -5.30 7.00
N LYS A 215 12.81 -5.79 7.04
CA LYS A 215 13.50 -6.27 5.83
C LYS A 215 12.94 -7.59 5.31
N ALA A 216 12.60 -8.51 6.21
CA ALA A 216 11.91 -9.75 5.83
C ALA A 216 10.53 -9.45 5.25
N THR A 217 9.85 -8.46 5.82
CA THR A 217 8.60 -7.94 5.27
C THR A 217 8.79 -7.40 3.86
N PHE A 218 9.87 -6.66 3.56
CA PHE A 218 10.14 -6.20 2.18
C PHE A 218 10.34 -7.33 1.18
N LEU A 219 11.01 -8.40 1.59
CA LEU A 219 11.22 -9.56 0.72
C LEU A 219 9.93 -10.38 0.54
N ALA A 220 9.11 -10.50 1.59
CA ALA A 220 7.77 -11.06 1.48
C ALA A 220 6.89 -10.21 0.54
N SER A 221 6.91 -8.89 0.68
CA SER A 221 6.20 -7.94 -0.18
C SER A 221 6.59 -8.07 -1.65
N TYR A 222 7.86 -8.33 -1.96
CA TYR A 222 8.26 -8.63 -3.35
C TYR A 222 7.51 -9.86 -3.89
N ILE A 223 7.47 -10.96 -3.15
CA ILE A 223 6.79 -12.20 -3.58
C ILE A 223 5.28 -12.01 -3.66
N HIS A 224 4.68 -11.32 -2.68
CA HIS A 224 3.28 -10.94 -2.74
C HIS A 224 2.97 -10.17 -4.04
N SER A 225 3.82 -9.20 -4.40
CA SER A 225 3.69 -8.44 -5.64
C SER A 225 3.80 -9.31 -6.88
N VAL A 226 4.78 -10.22 -6.93
CA VAL A 226 4.96 -11.16 -8.05
C VAL A 226 3.69 -11.99 -8.25
N ILE A 227 3.15 -12.59 -7.19
CA ILE A 227 1.94 -13.42 -7.28
C ILE A 227 0.74 -12.59 -7.74
N VAL A 228 0.54 -11.41 -7.16
CA VAL A 228 -0.53 -10.49 -7.56
C VAL A 228 -0.45 -10.15 -9.05
N HIS A 229 0.74 -9.84 -9.57
CA HIS A 229 0.94 -9.46 -10.97
C HIS A 229 0.75 -10.64 -11.94
N VAL A 230 1.21 -11.84 -11.56
CA VAL A 230 0.95 -13.06 -12.34
C VAL A 230 -0.56 -13.30 -12.46
N VAL A 231 -1.30 -13.19 -11.35
CA VAL A 231 -2.76 -13.36 -11.36
C VAL A 231 -3.46 -12.26 -12.16
N LEU A 232 -2.98 -11.02 -12.07
CA LEU A 232 -3.47 -9.91 -12.88
C LEU A 232 -3.36 -10.23 -14.38
N VAL A 233 -2.18 -10.67 -14.84
CA VAL A 233 -1.96 -11.01 -16.25
C VAL A 233 -2.89 -12.14 -16.67
N ILE A 234 -3.03 -13.19 -15.86
CA ILE A 234 -3.94 -14.30 -16.12
C ILE A 234 -5.36 -13.79 -16.39
N PHE A 235 -5.95 -13.00 -15.48
CA PHE A 235 -7.32 -12.55 -15.64
C PHE A 235 -7.52 -11.56 -16.79
N VAL A 236 -6.58 -10.65 -17.00
CA VAL A 236 -6.65 -9.66 -18.08
C VAL A 236 -6.61 -10.36 -19.45
N TYR A 237 -5.69 -11.30 -19.65
CA TYR A 237 -5.65 -12.10 -20.89
C TYR A 237 -6.85 -13.03 -21.02
N LEU A 238 -7.34 -13.58 -19.92
CA LEU A 238 -8.49 -14.47 -19.97
C LEU A 238 -9.75 -13.73 -20.42
N VAL A 239 -10.01 -12.51 -19.92
CA VAL A 239 -11.17 -11.71 -20.34
C VAL A 239 -11.07 -11.24 -21.79
N TYR A 240 -9.88 -10.82 -22.23
CA TYR A 240 -9.73 -10.13 -23.53
C TYR A 240 -9.09 -10.96 -24.64
N VAL A 241 -8.60 -12.18 -24.38
CA VAL A 241 -7.88 -12.97 -25.40
C VAL A 241 -8.29 -14.45 -25.41
N ALA A 242 -8.46 -15.08 -24.25
CA ALA A 242 -8.48 -16.55 -24.17
C ALA A 242 -9.83 -17.19 -23.78
N SER A 243 -10.68 -16.52 -22.99
CA SER A 243 -11.90 -17.14 -22.46
C SER A 243 -12.93 -17.43 -23.54
N ASN A 244 -13.48 -18.66 -23.54
CA ASN A 244 -14.62 -19.01 -24.39
C ASN A 244 -15.87 -18.16 -24.10
N LYS A 245 -16.00 -17.62 -22.87
CA LYS A 245 -17.14 -16.79 -22.48
C LYS A 245 -16.97 -15.31 -22.88
N LEU A 246 -15.76 -14.75 -22.93
CA LEU A 246 -15.52 -13.33 -23.28
C LEU A 246 -14.47 -13.17 -24.37
N GLY A 247 -13.22 -13.61 -24.13
CA GLY A 247 -12.22 -13.95 -25.14
C GLY A 247 -11.73 -12.86 -26.11
N SER A 248 -12.39 -11.70 -26.20
CA SER A 248 -12.00 -10.61 -27.09
C SER A 248 -12.58 -9.27 -26.60
N PRO A 249 -11.89 -8.13 -26.82
CA PRO A 249 -12.46 -6.82 -26.50
C PRO A 249 -13.74 -6.54 -27.29
N SER A 250 -13.83 -7.07 -28.51
CA SER A 250 -15.00 -6.94 -29.38
C SER A 250 -16.24 -7.59 -28.77
N LEU A 251 -16.13 -8.82 -28.27
CA LEU A 251 -17.24 -9.52 -27.66
C LEU A 251 -17.67 -8.88 -26.34
N VAL A 252 -16.71 -8.46 -25.51
CA VAL A 252 -17.00 -7.72 -24.27
C VAL A 252 -17.78 -6.43 -24.60
N TYR A 253 -17.33 -5.67 -25.60
CA TYR A 253 -18.00 -4.46 -26.05
C TYR A 253 -19.44 -4.72 -26.49
N GLU A 254 -19.64 -5.70 -27.37
CA GLU A 254 -20.96 -6.05 -27.92
C GLU A 254 -21.93 -6.46 -26.80
N ARG A 255 -21.48 -7.28 -25.85
CA ARG A 255 -22.31 -7.68 -24.71
C ARG A 255 -22.62 -6.53 -23.76
N LEU A 256 -21.66 -5.65 -23.48
CA LEU A 256 -21.91 -4.45 -22.66
C LEU A 256 -22.96 -3.55 -23.31
N LEU A 257 -22.91 -3.38 -24.64
CA LEU A 257 -23.94 -2.65 -25.36
C LEU A 257 -25.29 -3.38 -25.29
N GLU A 258 -25.31 -4.69 -25.50
CA GLU A 258 -26.54 -5.49 -25.48
C GLU A 258 -27.23 -5.42 -24.10
N VAL A 259 -26.45 -5.55 -23.01
CA VAL A 259 -26.93 -5.44 -21.63
C VAL A 259 -27.44 -4.03 -21.33
N ALA A 260 -26.82 -2.99 -21.90
CA ALA A 260 -27.29 -1.60 -21.76
C ALA A 260 -28.52 -1.28 -22.62
N SER A 261 -28.62 -1.84 -23.83
CA SER A 261 -29.63 -1.48 -24.82
C SER A 261 -30.92 -2.29 -24.71
N LYS A 262 -30.83 -3.57 -24.33
CA LYS A 262 -32.02 -4.38 -24.08
C LYS A 262 -32.58 -3.96 -22.72
N SER A 263 -33.58 -3.06 -22.73
CA SER A 263 -34.34 -2.73 -21.53
C SER A 263 -35.13 -3.96 -21.06
N ARG A 264 -34.49 -4.83 -20.28
CA ARG A 264 -35.25 -5.76 -19.45
C ARG A 264 -36.03 -4.94 -18.43
N SER A 265 -37.25 -5.37 -18.11
CA SER A 265 -37.92 -4.82 -16.93
C SER A 265 -37.01 -5.06 -15.73
N CYS A 266 -36.49 -4.00 -15.11
CA CYS A 266 -35.64 -4.07 -13.91
C CYS A 266 -36.48 -4.36 -12.66
N GLN A 267 -37.40 -5.29 -12.82
CA GLN A 267 -38.35 -5.74 -11.83
C GLN A 267 -38.41 -7.26 -11.89
N TYR A 268 -38.89 -7.83 -10.80
CA TYR A 268 -39.18 -9.26 -10.73
C TYR A 268 -40.13 -9.66 -11.87
N PRO A 269 -39.92 -10.80 -12.57
CA PRO A 269 -38.98 -11.88 -12.27
C PRO A 269 -37.62 -11.81 -13.00
N LEU A 270 -37.40 -10.83 -13.88
CA LEU A 270 -36.22 -10.76 -14.76
C LEU A 270 -35.00 -10.08 -14.13
N SER A 271 -35.22 -9.29 -13.08
CA SER A 271 -34.17 -8.70 -12.25
C SER A 271 -34.68 -8.52 -10.83
N ASN A 272 -33.80 -8.74 -9.86
CA ASN A 272 -34.11 -8.49 -8.45
C ASN A 272 -33.63 -7.09 -8.04
N VAL A 273 -34.19 -6.56 -6.95
CA VAL A 273 -33.79 -5.26 -6.39
C VAL A 273 -32.30 -5.29 -6.03
N GLY A 274 -31.57 -4.27 -6.47
CA GLY A 274 -30.13 -4.13 -6.22
C GLY A 274 -29.22 -4.94 -7.16
N GLN A 275 -29.75 -5.66 -8.14
CA GLN A 275 -28.92 -6.26 -9.20
C GLN A 275 -28.65 -5.24 -10.32
N SER A 276 -27.50 -5.37 -11.00
CA SER A 276 -27.23 -4.57 -12.20
C SER A 276 -28.31 -4.86 -13.23
N CYS A 277 -28.88 -3.83 -13.84
CA CYS A 277 -29.95 -3.97 -14.81
C CYS A 277 -30.01 -2.80 -15.77
N GLY A 278 -29.83 -3.08 -17.07
CA GLY A 278 -30.01 -2.11 -18.13
C GLY A 278 -29.05 -0.92 -18.04
N PRO A 279 -29.43 0.25 -18.58
CA PRO A 279 -28.56 1.43 -18.60
C PRO A 279 -28.23 1.97 -17.21
N ILE A 280 -27.01 2.48 -17.02
CA ILE A 280 -26.61 3.13 -15.76
C ILE A 280 -27.16 4.56 -15.70
N LEU A 281 -27.92 4.89 -14.66
CA LEU A 281 -28.39 6.24 -14.41
C LEU A 281 -27.21 7.20 -14.17
N GLY A 282 -27.17 8.30 -14.91
CA GLY A 282 -26.11 9.31 -14.83
C GLY A 282 -24.90 9.07 -15.74
N ASN A 283 -24.89 7.95 -16.49
CA ASN A 283 -23.94 7.74 -17.59
C ASN A 283 -24.48 8.33 -18.90
N PHE A 284 -23.59 8.78 -19.79
CA PHE A 284 -23.98 9.25 -21.12
C PHE A 284 -24.72 8.15 -21.90
N LYS A 285 -25.98 8.43 -22.27
CA LYS A 285 -26.92 7.47 -22.87
C LYS A 285 -27.07 6.17 -22.08
N GLY A 286 -26.78 6.19 -20.77
CA GLY A 286 -26.81 5.00 -19.93
C GLY A 286 -25.73 3.97 -20.22
N SER A 287 -24.71 4.31 -21.00
CA SER A 287 -23.71 3.36 -21.49
C SER A 287 -22.71 2.92 -20.41
N TYR A 288 -22.28 1.66 -20.44
CA TYR A 288 -21.14 1.18 -19.65
C TYR A 288 -19.78 1.61 -20.20
N VAL A 289 -19.74 1.97 -21.49
CA VAL A 289 -18.50 2.27 -22.23
C VAL A 289 -18.34 3.77 -22.45
N THR A 290 -18.45 4.55 -21.38
CA THR A 290 -18.28 6.00 -21.39
C THR A 290 -17.51 6.49 -20.18
N MET A 291 -16.73 7.56 -20.38
CA MET A 291 -16.09 8.30 -19.29
C MET A 291 -17.02 9.36 -18.67
N LEU A 292 -18.10 9.73 -19.39
CA LEU A 292 -19.11 10.69 -18.95
C LEU A 292 -20.09 10.01 -17.97
N SER A 293 -19.67 9.90 -16.71
CA SER A 293 -20.47 9.34 -15.61
C SER A 293 -20.49 10.32 -14.44
N SER A 294 -21.68 10.79 -14.05
CA SER A 294 -21.82 11.68 -12.89
C SER A 294 -21.42 11.00 -11.58
N SER A 295 -21.83 9.73 -11.39
CA SER A 295 -21.44 8.95 -10.21
C SER A 295 -19.96 8.56 -10.23
N GLY A 296 -19.40 8.28 -11.42
CA GLY A 296 -17.99 7.97 -11.60
C GLY A 296 -17.07 9.11 -11.19
N ILE A 297 -17.36 10.35 -11.63
CA ILE A 297 -16.54 11.52 -11.25
C ILE A 297 -16.71 11.89 -9.77
N VAL A 298 -17.93 11.78 -9.21
CA VAL A 298 -18.16 12.01 -7.77
C VAL A 298 -17.35 11.01 -6.94
N PHE A 299 -17.40 9.72 -7.30
CA PHE A 299 -16.55 8.71 -6.69
C PHE A 299 -15.06 9.06 -6.85
N GLY A 300 -14.63 9.50 -8.04
CA GLY A 300 -13.26 9.93 -8.29
C GLY A 300 -12.79 11.03 -7.34
N ILE A 301 -13.62 12.04 -7.08
CA ILE A 301 -13.28 13.11 -6.13
C ILE A 301 -13.18 12.56 -4.69
N ILE A 302 -14.14 11.74 -4.26
CA ILE A 302 -14.09 11.08 -2.94
C ILE A 302 -12.81 10.25 -2.82
N ASN A 303 -12.48 9.49 -3.86
CA ASN A 303 -11.32 8.62 -3.92
C ASN A 303 -9.99 9.40 -3.83
N ILE A 304 -9.89 10.52 -4.55
CA ILE A 304 -8.72 11.40 -4.49
C ILE A 304 -8.56 11.95 -3.08
N VAL A 305 -9.61 12.54 -2.51
CA VAL A 305 -9.55 13.18 -1.20
C VAL A 305 -9.31 12.18 -0.08
N GLY A 306 -10.06 11.06 -0.10
CA GLY A 306 -10.01 10.03 0.93
C GLY A 306 -8.64 9.36 1.02
N ASN A 307 -8.06 8.96 -0.12
CA ASN A 307 -6.80 8.23 -0.08
C ASN A 307 -5.60 9.16 0.20
N PHE A 308 -5.71 10.49 0.04
CA PHE A 308 -4.69 11.40 0.60
C PHE A 308 -4.55 11.22 2.10
N GLY A 309 -5.68 11.06 2.81
CA GLY A 309 -5.71 10.76 4.24
C GLY A 309 -4.92 9.49 4.54
N THR A 310 -5.28 8.39 3.87
CA THR A 310 -4.65 7.10 4.13
C THR A 310 -3.19 7.03 3.73
N VAL A 311 -2.70 7.86 2.80
CA VAL A 311 -1.29 7.83 2.38
C VAL A 311 -0.43 8.77 3.23
N PHE A 312 -0.89 9.99 3.47
CA PHE A 312 -0.07 11.01 4.14
C PHE A 312 -0.07 10.86 5.66
N VAL A 313 -1.13 10.30 6.23
CA VAL A 313 -1.30 10.18 7.69
C VAL A 313 -0.87 8.80 8.20
N ASP A 314 -0.80 7.80 7.33
CA ASP A 314 -0.40 6.45 7.70
C ASP A 314 1.12 6.30 7.85
N ASN A 315 1.54 5.98 9.07
CA ASN A 315 2.95 5.78 9.41
C ASN A 315 3.64 4.64 8.63
N GLY A 316 2.91 3.64 8.11
CA GLY A 316 3.47 2.54 7.31
C GLY A 316 4.18 3.04 6.04
N TYR A 317 3.63 4.08 5.40
CA TYR A 317 4.27 4.72 4.25
C TYR A 317 5.48 5.54 4.62
N TRP A 318 5.46 6.19 5.78
CA TRP A 318 6.60 6.96 6.29
C TRP A 318 7.78 6.07 6.64
N VAL A 319 7.54 4.96 7.35
CA VAL A 319 8.58 3.97 7.68
C VAL A 319 9.23 3.42 6.39
N SER A 320 8.43 3.17 5.36
CA SER A 320 8.93 2.67 4.07
C SER A 320 9.75 3.72 3.32
N ALA A 321 9.33 4.99 3.35
CA ALA A 321 10.13 6.10 2.84
C ALA A 321 11.46 6.26 3.60
N ILE A 322 11.43 6.11 4.93
CA ILE A 322 12.59 6.18 5.81
C ILE A 322 13.58 5.03 5.53
N ALA A 323 13.11 3.86 5.14
CA ALA A 323 13.95 2.71 4.78
C ALA A 323 14.57 2.79 3.36
N ALA A 324 14.05 3.65 2.47
CA ALA A 324 14.55 3.77 1.11
C ALA A 324 15.92 4.48 1.00
N ARG A 325 16.80 4.06 0.08
CA ARG A 325 18.04 4.81 -0.26
C ARG A 325 17.70 6.13 -0.95
N PRO A 326 18.33 7.26 -0.59
CA PRO A 326 18.00 8.56 -1.18
C PRO A 326 18.15 8.63 -2.71
N SER A 327 19.20 8.01 -3.24
CA SER A 327 19.46 7.91 -4.70
C SER A 327 18.40 7.12 -5.46
N SER A 328 17.71 6.20 -4.77
CA SER A 328 16.73 5.29 -5.34
C SER A 328 15.29 5.75 -5.12
N THR A 329 15.02 6.55 -4.07
CA THR A 329 13.68 6.98 -3.65
C THR A 329 12.89 7.64 -4.77
N HIS A 330 13.42 8.68 -5.42
CA HIS A 330 12.65 9.44 -6.41
C HIS A 330 12.23 8.62 -7.64
N LYS A 331 13.09 7.72 -8.11
CA LYS A 331 12.77 6.81 -9.23
C LYS A 331 11.84 5.69 -8.78
N GLY A 332 12.06 5.14 -7.58
CA GLY A 332 11.27 4.06 -7.01
C GLY A 332 9.81 4.46 -6.78
N TYR A 333 9.56 5.65 -6.25
CA TYR A 333 8.21 6.17 -6.04
C TYR A 333 7.48 6.48 -7.35
N LEU A 334 8.16 7.08 -8.35
CA LEU A 334 7.56 7.33 -9.65
C LEU A 334 7.21 6.02 -10.36
N LEU A 335 8.16 5.08 -10.42
CA LEU A 335 7.97 3.77 -11.05
C LEU A 335 6.89 2.97 -10.33
N GLY A 336 6.95 2.91 -9.00
CA GLY A 336 5.97 2.23 -8.16
C GLY A 336 4.57 2.77 -8.38
N GLY A 337 4.38 4.10 -8.46
CA GLY A 337 3.07 4.70 -8.75
C GLY A 337 2.54 4.33 -10.14
N LEU A 338 3.37 4.37 -11.17
CA LEU A 338 2.96 4.04 -12.55
C LEU A 338 2.64 2.56 -12.75
N VAL A 339 3.38 1.68 -12.09
CA VAL A 339 3.08 0.24 -12.08
C VAL A 339 1.83 -0.01 -11.25
N TRP A 340 1.70 0.60 -10.08
CA TRP A 340 0.54 0.41 -9.23
C TRP A 340 -0.75 0.78 -9.94
N PHE A 341 -0.78 1.86 -10.73
CA PHE A 341 -1.93 2.22 -11.57
C PHE A 341 -2.47 1.04 -12.38
N ALA A 342 -1.57 0.21 -12.92
CA ALA A 342 -1.93 -0.94 -13.75
C ALA A 342 -2.77 -1.97 -13.00
N VAL A 343 -2.59 -2.10 -11.68
CA VAL A 343 -3.25 -3.10 -10.85
C VAL A 343 -4.77 -2.89 -10.79
N PRO A 344 -5.28 -1.81 -10.18
CA PRO A 344 -6.71 -1.56 -10.16
C PRO A 344 -7.26 -1.26 -11.56
N PHE A 345 -6.51 -0.56 -12.42
CA PHE A 345 -6.99 -0.23 -13.77
C PHE A 345 -7.27 -1.48 -14.59
N SER A 346 -6.27 -2.35 -14.77
CA SER A 346 -6.38 -3.49 -15.68
C SER A 346 -7.29 -4.57 -15.12
N LEU A 347 -7.20 -4.83 -13.81
CA LEU A 347 -8.00 -5.85 -13.15
C LEU A 347 -9.48 -5.47 -13.03
N ALA A 348 -9.79 -4.21 -12.69
CA ALA A 348 -11.19 -3.77 -12.60
C ALA A 348 -11.82 -3.62 -13.99
N THR A 349 -11.05 -3.16 -14.97
CA THR A 349 -11.50 -3.11 -16.37
C THR A 349 -11.80 -4.51 -16.89
N SER A 350 -11.01 -5.53 -16.52
CA SER A 350 -11.28 -6.92 -16.92
C SER A 350 -12.38 -7.59 -16.08
N LEU A 351 -12.19 -7.77 -14.77
CA LEU A 351 -13.11 -8.53 -13.92
C LEU A 351 -14.41 -7.78 -13.60
N GLY A 352 -14.34 -6.46 -13.42
CA GLY A 352 -15.51 -5.66 -13.12
C GLY A 352 -16.44 -5.47 -14.33
N LEU A 353 -15.89 -5.10 -15.50
CA LEU A 353 -16.69 -5.06 -16.73
C LEU A 353 -17.07 -6.47 -17.22
N GLY A 354 -16.23 -7.47 -16.96
CA GLY A 354 -16.53 -8.87 -17.24
C GLY A 354 -17.79 -9.36 -16.50
N ALA A 355 -18.00 -8.92 -15.25
CA ALA A 355 -19.24 -9.21 -14.51
C ALA A 355 -20.49 -8.68 -15.23
N LEU A 356 -20.40 -7.46 -15.78
CA LEU A 356 -21.48 -6.82 -16.52
C LEU A 356 -21.69 -7.48 -17.89
N ALA A 357 -20.61 -7.78 -18.61
CA ALA A 357 -20.65 -8.43 -19.92
C ALA A 357 -21.14 -9.89 -19.87
N LEU A 358 -21.05 -10.54 -18.70
CA LEU A 358 -21.64 -11.86 -18.44
C LEU A 358 -23.03 -11.79 -17.81
N ASP A 359 -23.52 -10.58 -17.53
CA ASP A 359 -24.80 -10.33 -16.87
C ASP A 359 -24.98 -11.13 -15.56
N LEU A 360 -23.94 -11.16 -14.72
CA LEU A 360 -23.95 -11.93 -13.48
C LEU A 360 -25.00 -11.40 -12.49
N PRO A 361 -25.78 -12.28 -11.81
CA PRO A 361 -26.82 -11.90 -10.84
C PRO A 361 -26.27 -11.41 -9.49
N ILE A 362 -25.31 -10.49 -9.52
CA ILE A 362 -24.67 -9.90 -8.34
C ILE A 362 -25.59 -8.84 -7.75
N THR A 363 -25.81 -8.89 -6.43
CA THR A 363 -26.57 -7.89 -5.68
C THR A 363 -25.68 -6.73 -5.19
N GLU A 364 -26.27 -5.56 -4.94
CA GLU A 364 -25.58 -4.38 -4.35
C GLU A 364 -24.90 -4.74 -3.01
N SER A 365 -25.49 -5.66 -2.24
CA SER A 365 -24.91 -6.17 -0.99
C SER A 365 -23.68 -7.05 -1.18
N GLU A 366 -23.62 -7.84 -2.26
CA GLU A 366 -22.45 -8.64 -2.63
C GLU A 366 -21.37 -7.73 -3.22
N ALA A 367 -21.77 -6.79 -4.07
CA ALA A 367 -20.87 -5.84 -4.70
C ALA A 367 -20.16 -4.93 -3.67
N SER A 368 -20.91 -4.37 -2.71
CA SER A 368 -20.35 -3.54 -1.62
C SER A 368 -19.45 -4.30 -0.64
N ARG A 369 -19.59 -5.63 -0.53
CA ARG A 369 -18.66 -6.52 0.18
C ARG A 369 -17.43 -6.90 -0.65
N GLY A 370 -17.32 -6.42 -1.89
CA GLY A 370 -16.19 -6.66 -2.77
C GLY A 370 -16.27 -7.97 -3.55
N LEU A 371 -17.45 -8.57 -3.71
CA LEU A 371 -17.59 -9.91 -4.31
C LEU A 371 -17.71 -9.92 -5.84
N VAL A 372 -17.64 -8.76 -6.50
CA VAL A 372 -17.68 -8.65 -7.97
C VAL A 372 -16.54 -9.44 -8.65
N PRO A 373 -15.25 -9.17 -8.36
CA PRO A 373 -14.16 -9.93 -8.99
C PRO A 373 -14.21 -11.45 -8.67
N PRO A 374 -14.53 -11.89 -7.44
CA PRO A 374 -14.81 -13.30 -7.14
C PRO A 374 -15.88 -13.92 -8.04
N ALA A 375 -17.00 -13.22 -8.25
CA ALA A 375 -18.08 -13.73 -9.11
C ALA A 375 -17.60 -13.90 -10.56
N THR A 376 -16.87 -12.92 -11.09
CA THR A 376 -16.33 -13.00 -12.45
C THR A 376 -15.28 -14.11 -12.59
N ALA A 377 -14.39 -14.27 -11.61
CA ALA A 377 -13.40 -15.34 -11.62
C ALA A 377 -14.06 -16.74 -11.62
N ILE A 378 -15.12 -16.93 -10.83
CA ILE A 378 -15.93 -18.15 -10.83
C ILE A 378 -16.60 -18.38 -12.19
N ALA A 379 -17.23 -17.34 -12.74
CA ALA A 379 -17.94 -17.46 -14.02
C ALA A 379 -16.99 -17.85 -15.17
N LEU A 380 -15.74 -17.41 -15.10
CA LEU A 380 -14.72 -17.60 -16.13
C LEU A 380 -13.91 -18.90 -16.01
N MET A 381 -13.56 -19.34 -14.80
CA MET A 381 -12.65 -20.48 -14.57
C MET A 381 -13.19 -21.51 -13.55
N GLY A 382 -14.43 -21.35 -13.08
CA GLY A 382 -15.01 -22.19 -12.03
C GLY A 382 -14.17 -22.20 -10.75
N LYS A 383 -13.95 -23.40 -10.20
CA LYS A 383 -13.15 -23.59 -8.96
C LYS A 383 -11.72 -23.07 -9.07
N GLY A 384 -11.10 -23.18 -10.25
CA GLY A 384 -9.73 -22.69 -10.48
C GLY A 384 -9.63 -21.18 -10.31
N GLY A 385 -10.60 -20.43 -10.85
CA GLY A 385 -10.68 -18.98 -10.71
C GLY A 385 -10.83 -18.54 -9.26
N SER A 386 -11.67 -19.25 -8.48
CA SER A 386 -11.83 -19.00 -7.05
C SER A 386 -10.52 -19.17 -6.28
N ILE A 387 -9.76 -20.23 -6.54
CA ILE A 387 -8.49 -20.49 -5.84
C ILE A 387 -7.47 -19.41 -6.19
N VAL A 388 -7.30 -19.11 -7.47
CA VAL A 388 -6.33 -18.11 -7.95
C VAL A 388 -6.63 -16.73 -7.39
N LEU A 389 -7.91 -16.31 -7.38
CA LEU A 389 -8.30 -15.03 -6.81
C LEU A 389 -8.19 -15.01 -5.27
N LEU A 390 -8.52 -16.12 -4.60
CA LEU A 390 -8.35 -16.24 -3.15
C LEU A 390 -6.88 -16.08 -2.74
N ILE A 391 -5.96 -16.68 -3.50
CA ILE A 391 -4.51 -16.52 -3.30
C ILE A 391 -4.12 -15.05 -3.51
N MET A 392 -4.53 -14.43 -4.63
CA MET A 392 -4.22 -13.02 -4.91
C MET A 392 -4.69 -12.09 -3.80
N LEU A 393 -5.92 -12.28 -3.30
CA LEU A 393 -6.46 -11.49 -2.21
C LEU A 393 -5.69 -11.74 -0.91
N PHE A 394 -5.36 -12.99 -0.61
CA PHE A 394 -4.58 -13.32 0.58
C PHE A 394 -3.21 -12.62 0.53
N MET A 395 -2.51 -12.61 -0.62
CA MET A 395 -1.25 -11.88 -0.80
C MET A 395 -1.40 -10.36 -0.59
N ALA A 396 -2.49 -9.78 -1.08
CA ALA A 396 -2.79 -8.35 -0.89
C ALA A 396 -3.02 -8.01 0.59
N VAL A 397 -3.82 -8.83 1.29
CA VAL A 397 -4.13 -8.62 2.72
C VAL A 397 -2.91 -8.87 3.60
N THR A 398 -2.14 -9.93 3.36
CA THR A 398 -0.95 -10.22 4.17
C THR A 398 0.13 -9.17 3.99
N SER A 399 0.35 -8.71 2.75
CA SER A 399 1.30 -7.65 2.42
C SER A 399 0.99 -6.36 3.18
N ALA A 400 -0.22 -5.81 2.96
CA ALA A 400 -0.61 -4.55 3.58
C ALA A 400 -0.69 -4.70 5.12
N GLY A 401 -1.25 -5.80 5.63
CA GLY A 401 -1.38 -6.04 7.07
C GLY A 401 -0.05 -6.06 7.82
N SER A 402 1.03 -6.57 7.21
CA SER A 402 2.36 -6.53 7.85
C SER A 402 2.93 -5.12 7.96
N SER A 403 2.61 -4.27 6.98
CA SER A 403 3.04 -2.87 7.00
C SER A 403 2.30 -2.10 8.10
N GLU A 404 1.00 -2.36 8.27
CA GLU A 404 0.20 -1.79 9.37
C GLU A 404 0.68 -2.23 10.75
N LEU A 405 1.01 -3.52 10.92
CA LEU A 405 1.56 -4.02 12.19
C LEU A 405 2.86 -3.33 12.56
N ILE A 406 3.75 -3.13 11.58
CA ILE A 406 5.03 -2.42 11.81
C ILE A 406 4.79 -0.92 12.04
N ALA A 407 3.84 -0.31 11.33
CA ALA A 407 3.46 1.09 11.52
C ALA A 407 3.00 1.36 12.96
N VAL A 408 2.05 0.57 13.46
CA VAL A 408 1.54 0.71 14.83
C VAL A 408 2.61 0.33 15.85
N SER A 409 3.38 -0.72 15.60
CA SER A 409 4.49 -1.10 16.46
C SER A 409 5.49 0.03 16.62
N SER A 410 5.90 0.66 15.53
CA SER A 410 6.91 1.73 15.55
C SER A 410 6.39 2.99 16.25
N LEU A 411 5.12 3.38 16.05
CA LEU A 411 4.48 4.46 16.81
C LEU A 411 4.49 4.15 18.32
N CYS A 412 4.08 2.96 18.72
CA CYS A 412 4.10 2.58 20.14
C CYS A 412 5.52 2.53 20.73
N THR A 413 6.52 2.08 19.98
CA THR A 413 7.89 1.94 20.51
C THR A 413 8.66 3.25 20.53
N TYR A 414 8.62 4.02 19.44
CA TYR A 414 9.44 5.24 19.30
C TYR A 414 8.68 6.46 19.85
N ASP A 415 7.40 6.63 19.50
CA ASP A 415 6.63 7.81 19.87
C ASP A 415 5.98 7.73 21.25
N ILE A 416 5.72 6.52 21.78
CA ILE A 416 5.16 6.36 23.13
C ILE A 416 6.23 5.87 24.11
N TYR A 417 6.72 4.65 23.90
CA TYR A 417 7.57 3.99 24.89
C TYR A 417 8.90 4.73 25.07
N ARG A 418 9.68 4.93 24.01
CA ARG A 418 10.95 5.65 24.09
C ARG A 418 10.74 7.12 24.45
N THR A 419 9.73 7.77 23.88
CA THR A 419 9.54 9.21 23.99
C THR A 419 9.00 9.67 25.35
N TYR A 420 8.13 8.88 26.01
CA TYR A 420 7.45 9.28 27.25
C TYR A 420 7.65 8.31 28.42
N ILE A 421 7.92 7.03 28.18
CA ILE A 421 8.01 6.02 29.25
C ILE A 421 9.47 5.76 29.65
N ASN A 422 10.35 5.50 28.68
CA ASN A 422 11.76 5.20 28.90
C ASN A 422 12.66 5.82 27.81
N PRO A 423 13.09 7.09 27.98
CA PRO A 423 13.98 7.80 27.05
C PRO A 423 15.32 7.11 26.75
N ASN A 424 15.81 6.31 27.70
CA ASN A 424 17.09 5.61 27.59
C ASN A 424 16.91 4.13 27.22
N ALA A 425 15.79 3.78 26.57
CA ALA A 425 15.49 2.41 26.18
C ALA A 425 16.59 1.82 25.25
N THR A 426 17.08 0.64 25.61
CA THR A 426 18.03 -0.13 24.79
C THR A 426 17.34 -0.79 23.59
N GLY A 427 18.10 -1.13 22.54
CA GLY A 427 17.55 -1.80 21.35
C GLY A 427 16.81 -3.12 21.67
N LYS A 428 17.32 -3.90 22.64
CA LYS A 428 16.66 -5.12 23.12
C LYS A 428 15.29 -4.85 23.77
N GLN A 429 15.16 -3.76 24.53
CA GLN A 429 13.89 -3.36 25.14
C GLN A 429 12.90 -2.90 24.07
N ILE A 430 13.36 -2.09 23.11
CA ILE A 430 12.53 -1.64 21.98
C ILE A 430 11.99 -2.84 21.19
N LEU A 431 12.83 -3.82 20.87
CA LEU A 431 12.39 -5.04 20.17
C LEU A 431 11.36 -5.85 20.97
N ARG A 432 11.51 -5.95 22.29
CA ARG A 432 10.55 -6.66 23.14
C ARG A 432 9.20 -5.98 23.15
N VAL A 433 9.18 -4.64 23.29
CA VAL A 433 7.94 -3.85 23.26
C VAL A 433 7.31 -3.92 21.87
N SER A 434 8.09 -3.79 20.79
CA SER A 434 7.63 -3.92 19.41
C SER A 434 6.87 -5.23 19.19
N ARG A 435 7.48 -6.36 19.55
CA ARG A 435 6.85 -7.68 19.41
C ARG A 435 5.56 -7.82 20.24
N GLY A 436 5.54 -7.27 21.45
CA GLY A 436 4.34 -7.23 22.28
C GLY A 436 3.20 -6.42 21.63
N VAL A 437 3.52 -5.27 21.03
CA VAL A 437 2.55 -4.42 20.33
C VAL A 437 2.03 -5.10 19.06
N VAL A 438 2.88 -5.76 18.27
CA VAL A 438 2.45 -6.51 17.08
C VAL A 438 1.43 -7.59 17.45
N LEU A 439 1.69 -8.37 18.52
CA LEU A 439 0.75 -9.37 19.03
C LEU A 439 -0.56 -8.73 19.51
N GLY A 440 -0.47 -7.67 20.31
CA GLY A 440 -1.63 -6.97 20.86
C GLY A 440 -2.52 -6.34 19.79
N PHE A 441 -1.92 -5.61 18.84
CA PHE A 441 -2.64 -4.97 17.74
C PHE A 441 -3.26 -6.00 16.80
N GLY A 442 -2.53 -7.07 16.45
CA GLY A 442 -3.07 -8.16 15.63
C GLY A 442 -4.33 -8.80 16.23
N GLY A 443 -4.34 -9.05 17.55
CA GLY A 443 -5.51 -9.54 18.27
C GLY A 443 -6.66 -8.53 18.32
N LEU A 444 -6.35 -7.26 18.61
CA LEU A 444 -7.34 -6.18 18.69
C LEU A 444 -8.03 -5.94 17.34
N MET A 445 -7.31 -6.06 16.22
CA MET A 445 -7.87 -5.93 14.88
C MET A 445 -8.82 -7.07 14.51
N GLY A 446 -8.56 -8.30 14.97
CA GLY A 446 -9.52 -9.41 14.86
C GLY A 446 -10.83 -9.09 15.58
N ILE A 447 -10.76 -8.57 16.80
CA ILE A 447 -11.95 -8.13 17.57
C ILE A 447 -12.70 -7.02 16.84
N LEU A 448 -11.98 -5.98 16.38
CA LEU A 448 -12.59 -4.86 15.67
C LEU A 448 -13.28 -5.31 14.38
N ALA A 449 -12.66 -6.19 13.60
CA ALA A 449 -13.24 -6.74 12.39
C ALA A 449 -14.54 -7.52 12.67
N VAL A 450 -14.60 -8.27 13.79
CA VAL A 450 -15.85 -8.94 14.22
C VAL A 450 -16.93 -7.92 14.55
N ILE A 451 -16.60 -6.85 15.29
CA ILE A 451 -17.55 -5.78 15.64
C ILE A 451 -18.09 -5.11 14.37
N LEU A 452 -17.21 -4.73 13.44
CA LEU A 452 -17.60 -4.07 12.19
C LEU A 452 -18.46 -4.97 11.29
N ASN A 453 -18.11 -6.26 11.18
CA ASN A 453 -18.93 -7.24 10.46
C ASN A 453 -20.32 -7.40 11.11
N LYS A 454 -20.41 -7.46 12.45
CA LYS A 454 -21.70 -7.51 13.16
C LYS A 454 -22.51 -6.22 13.00
N ALA A 455 -21.84 -5.08 12.94
CA ALA A 455 -22.48 -3.80 12.68
C ALA A 455 -22.99 -3.66 11.23
N GLY A 456 -22.59 -4.56 10.32
CA GLY A 456 -22.98 -4.49 8.90
C GLY A 456 -22.18 -3.47 8.09
N VAL A 457 -21.02 -3.03 8.59
CA VAL A 457 -20.13 -2.11 7.87
C VAL A 457 -19.43 -2.85 6.74
N SER A 458 -19.62 -2.40 5.50
CA SER A 458 -19.00 -2.99 4.33
C SER A 458 -17.64 -2.38 4.01
N LEU A 459 -16.83 -3.10 3.23
CA LEU A 459 -15.57 -2.60 2.68
C LEU A 459 -15.79 -1.27 1.94
N GLY A 460 -16.80 -1.21 1.07
CA GLY A 460 -17.11 -0.01 0.30
C GLY A 460 -17.51 1.19 1.17
N TRP A 461 -18.30 0.96 2.22
CA TRP A 461 -18.67 2.03 3.15
C TRP A 461 -17.45 2.60 3.87
N MET A 462 -16.62 1.72 4.43
CA MET A 462 -15.41 2.13 5.16
C MET A 462 -14.46 2.90 4.24
N TYR A 463 -14.30 2.41 3.00
CA TYR A 463 -13.47 3.05 1.97
C TYR A 463 -13.89 4.49 1.66
N LEU A 464 -15.20 4.76 1.52
CA LEU A 464 -15.68 6.12 1.25
C LEU A 464 -15.63 7.01 2.49
N ALA A 465 -15.77 6.44 3.70
CA ALA A 465 -15.82 7.19 4.95
C ALA A 465 -14.44 7.68 5.43
N MET A 466 -13.35 7.03 5.01
CA MET A 466 -12.02 7.28 5.59
C MET A 466 -11.62 8.76 5.61
N GLY A 467 -11.73 9.49 4.49
CA GLY A 467 -11.28 10.88 4.45
C GLY A 467 -12.16 11.83 5.25
N VAL A 468 -13.38 11.45 5.64
CA VAL A 468 -14.15 12.22 6.63
C VAL A 468 -13.38 12.28 7.95
N PHE A 469 -12.87 11.13 8.40
CA PHE A 469 -12.22 10.98 9.69
C PHE A 469 -10.77 11.46 9.71
N ILE A 470 -9.99 11.19 8.66
CA ILE A 470 -8.54 11.43 8.65
C ILE A 470 -8.07 12.49 7.66
N GLY A 471 -8.95 12.96 6.76
CA GLY A 471 -8.58 13.88 5.68
C GLY A 471 -8.05 15.23 6.17
N SER A 472 -8.51 15.72 7.31
CA SER A 472 -8.10 17.01 7.87
C SER A 472 -6.61 17.09 8.26
N ALA A 473 -5.95 15.95 8.54
CA ALA A 473 -4.54 15.90 8.92
C ALA A 473 -3.57 15.96 7.73
N VAL A 474 -4.05 15.73 6.50
CA VAL A 474 -3.22 15.62 5.28
C VAL A 474 -2.39 16.87 5.03
N ILE A 475 -3.06 18.01 4.88
CA ILE A 475 -2.40 19.27 4.53
C ILE A 475 -1.48 19.73 5.67
N PRO A 476 -1.87 19.63 6.95
CA PRO A 476 -0.95 19.82 8.05
C PRO A 476 0.32 18.96 7.99
N ILE A 477 0.22 17.65 7.79
CA ILE A 477 1.41 16.80 7.65
C ILE A 477 2.25 17.19 6.42
N ALA A 478 1.62 17.54 5.29
CA ALA A 478 2.36 18.00 4.12
C ALA A 478 3.15 19.28 4.42
N PHE A 479 2.53 20.27 5.07
CA PHE A 479 3.17 21.53 5.45
C PHE A 479 4.27 21.35 6.49
N MET A 480 4.19 20.31 7.32
CA MET A 480 5.23 19.93 8.29
C MET A 480 6.60 19.77 7.63
N LEU A 481 6.69 19.29 6.38
CA LEU A 481 7.95 19.21 5.64
C LEU A 481 8.05 20.29 4.55
N LEU A 482 6.97 20.68 3.89
CA LEU A 482 7.06 21.51 2.69
C LEU A 482 7.13 23.02 2.97
N TRP A 483 6.61 23.49 4.12
CA TRP A 483 6.46 24.91 4.38
C TRP A 483 7.21 25.35 5.64
N LYS A 484 8.19 26.23 5.47
CA LYS A 484 9.02 26.73 6.59
C LYS A 484 8.26 27.59 7.60
N ARG A 485 7.15 28.24 7.21
CA ARG A 485 6.37 29.15 8.09
C ARG A 485 5.22 28.46 8.83
N ALA A 486 4.94 27.20 8.51
CA ALA A 486 3.80 26.47 9.06
C ALA A 486 3.94 26.28 10.58
N ASN A 487 2.95 26.76 11.33
CA ASN A 487 3.02 26.84 12.79
C ASN A 487 2.29 25.68 13.49
N ALA A 488 2.71 25.38 14.72
CA ALA A 488 2.12 24.30 15.51
C ALA A 488 0.63 24.54 15.83
N PHE A 489 0.27 25.78 16.18
CA PHE A 489 -1.10 26.14 16.56
C PHE A 489 -2.09 25.91 15.42
N GLY A 490 -1.76 26.37 14.21
CA GLY A 490 -2.58 26.16 13.02
C GLY A 490 -2.65 24.68 12.61
N ALA A 491 -1.56 23.93 12.76
CA ALA A 491 -1.55 22.50 12.45
C ALA A 491 -2.53 21.72 13.35
N ILE A 492 -2.51 21.98 14.66
CA ILE A 492 -3.43 21.35 15.63
C ILE A 492 -4.87 21.78 15.33
N LEU A 493 -5.11 23.09 15.25
CA LEU A 493 -6.44 23.64 15.10
C LEU A 493 -7.08 23.19 13.78
N GLY A 494 -6.33 23.22 12.68
CA GLY A 494 -6.80 22.76 11.37
C GLY A 494 -7.14 21.27 11.38
N THR A 495 -6.27 20.44 11.94
CA THR A 495 -6.52 19.00 12.00
C THR A 495 -7.79 18.67 12.79
N VAL A 496 -7.97 19.28 13.97
CA VAL A 496 -9.10 19.01 14.87
C VAL A 496 -10.40 19.62 14.33
N ILE A 497 -10.41 20.92 14.02
CA ILE A 497 -11.60 21.60 13.49
C ILE A 497 -12.05 20.96 12.17
N GLY A 498 -11.10 20.63 11.28
CA GLY A 498 -11.44 20.02 10.01
C GLY A 498 -12.16 18.68 10.16
N CYS A 499 -11.68 17.83 11.06
CA CYS A 499 -12.32 16.55 11.34
C CYS A 499 -13.75 16.74 11.88
N PHE A 500 -13.93 17.62 12.87
CA PHE A 500 -15.26 17.91 13.43
C PHE A 500 -16.23 18.48 12.38
N LEU A 501 -15.80 19.48 11.60
CA LEU A 501 -16.62 20.04 10.54
C LEU A 501 -16.94 19.02 9.44
N GLY A 502 -15.99 18.13 9.11
CA GLY A 502 -16.19 17.04 8.18
C GLY A 502 -17.28 16.08 8.66
N ILE A 503 -17.21 15.64 9.92
CA ILE A 503 -18.22 14.74 10.53
C ILE A 503 -19.59 15.42 10.62
N ILE A 504 -19.65 16.68 11.08
CA ILE A 504 -20.89 17.45 11.17
C ILE A 504 -21.53 17.59 9.79
N THR A 505 -20.73 17.91 8.77
CA THR A 505 -21.21 18.03 7.39
C THR A 505 -21.71 16.70 6.85
N TRP A 506 -20.96 15.62 7.06
CA TRP A 506 -21.32 14.28 6.61
C TRP A 506 -22.68 13.84 7.18
N LEU A 507 -22.86 13.95 8.49
CA LEU A 507 -24.10 13.58 9.17
C LEU A 507 -25.24 14.57 8.86
N GLY A 508 -24.94 15.86 8.79
CA GLY A 508 -25.88 16.92 8.44
C GLY A 508 -26.48 16.73 7.04
N VAL A 509 -25.63 16.55 6.03
CA VAL A 509 -26.06 16.27 4.64
C VAL A 509 -26.83 14.96 4.55
N THR A 510 -26.41 13.93 5.31
CA THR A 510 -27.16 12.68 5.38
C THR A 510 -28.60 12.92 5.87
N LYS A 511 -28.75 13.67 6.97
CA LYS A 511 -30.07 13.95 7.58
C LYS A 511 -30.93 14.84 6.69
N THR A 512 -30.36 15.85 6.04
CA THR A 512 -31.13 16.79 5.19
C THR A 512 -31.59 16.16 3.89
N VAL A 513 -30.75 15.34 3.24
CA VAL A 513 -31.08 14.73 1.94
C VAL A 513 -31.98 13.50 2.10
N TYR A 514 -31.73 12.65 3.11
CA TYR A 514 -32.40 11.36 3.23
C TYR A 514 -33.37 11.26 4.41
N GLY A 515 -33.47 12.29 5.27
CA GLY A 515 -34.37 12.32 6.43
C GLY A 515 -34.01 11.36 7.58
N ARG A 516 -33.08 10.42 7.37
CA ARG A 516 -32.63 9.40 8.35
C ARG A 516 -31.12 9.21 8.31
N VAL A 517 -30.52 8.91 9.46
CA VAL A 517 -29.09 8.63 9.59
C VAL A 517 -28.92 7.14 9.94
N ASN A 518 -28.46 6.35 8.97
CA ASN A 518 -28.11 4.94 9.15
C ASN A 518 -26.97 4.56 8.19
N LEU A 519 -26.49 3.30 8.23
CA LEU A 519 -25.36 2.86 7.40
C LEU A 519 -25.61 2.98 5.89
N ASP A 520 -26.85 2.76 5.45
CA ASP A 520 -27.24 2.92 4.05
C ASP A 520 -27.14 4.39 3.61
N THR A 521 -27.78 5.32 4.35
CA THR A 521 -27.82 6.74 3.96
C THR A 521 -26.47 7.44 4.12
N THR A 522 -25.74 7.13 5.19
CA THR A 522 -24.39 7.65 5.41
C THR A 522 -23.38 7.14 4.38
N GLY A 523 -23.62 5.94 3.83
CA GLY A 523 -22.82 5.28 2.79
C GLY A 523 -23.00 5.84 1.38
N ARG A 524 -23.95 6.75 1.15
CA ARG A 524 -24.21 7.30 -0.18
C ARG A 524 -23.15 8.34 -0.57
N ASN A 525 -22.89 8.44 -1.86
CA ASN A 525 -21.84 9.31 -2.42
C ASN A 525 -22.02 10.79 -2.05
N GLY A 526 -23.25 11.31 -1.98
CA GLY A 526 -23.51 12.73 -1.66
C GLY A 526 -22.98 13.14 -0.28
N PRO A 527 -23.44 12.51 0.83
CA PRO A 527 -22.90 12.77 2.15
C PRO A 527 -21.39 12.51 2.25
N MET A 528 -20.89 11.42 1.66
CA MET A 528 -19.46 11.10 1.69
C MET A 528 -18.62 12.18 1.01
N LEU A 529 -19.04 12.66 -0.16
CA LEU A 529 -18.37 13.75 -0.88
C LEU A 529 -18.28 15.01 -0.01
N ALA A 530 -19.40 15.43 0.56
CA ALA A 530 -19.46 16.65 1.36
C ALA A 530 -18.55 16.56 2.60
N GLY A 531 -18.64 15.44 3.34
CA GLY A 531 -17.81 15.21 4.53
C GLY A 531 -16.30 15.18 4.23
N ASN A 532 -15.91 14.44 3.19
CA ASN A 532 -14.51 14.31 2.77
C ASN A 532 -13.93 15.67 2.36
N LEU A 533 -14.65 16.42 1.52
CA LEU A 533 -14.20 17.74 1.04
C LEU A 533 -14.08 18.74 2.17
N VAL A 534 -15.09 18.83 3.05
CA VAL A 534 -15.04 19.73 4.20
C VAL A 534 -13.87 19.37 5.10
N SER A 535 -13.66 18.08 5.41
CA SER A 535 -12.58 17.62 6.29
C SER A 535 -11.20 18.09 5.81
N ILE A 536 -10.83 17.78 4.55
CA ILE A 536 -9.52 18.13 4.01
C ILE A 536 -9.35 19.64 3.79
N LEU A 537 -10.35 20.30 3.20
CA LEU A 537 -10.23 21.69 2.77
C LEU A 537 -10.21 22.64 3.97
N THR A 538 -11.08 22.42 4.96
CA THR A 538 -11.09 23.26 6.16
C THR A 538 -9.85 23.03 7.01
N GLY A 539 -9.37 21.79 7.12
CA GLY A 539 -8.13 21.51 7.84
C GLY A 539 -6.90 22.20 7.24
N GLY A 540 -6.80 22.19 5.90
CA GLY A 540 -5.76 22.94 5.21
C GLY A 540 -5.92 24.46 5.30
N ALA A 541 -7.15 24.97 5.11
CA ALA A 541 -7.42 26.40 5.14
C ALA A 541 -7.14 27.01 6.53
N VAL A 542 -7.60 26.37 7.60
CA VAL A 542 -7.35 26.83 8.98
C VAL A 542 -5.85 26.82 9.28
N HIS A 543 -5.14 25.75 8.92
CA HIS A 543 -3.70 25.69 9.13
C HIS A 543 -2.95 26.77 8.32
N ALA A 544 -3.34 26.99 7.06
CA ALA A 544 -2.75 28.01 6.22
C ALA A 544 -2.96 29.42 6.79
N VAL A 545 -4.20 29.78 7.11
CA VAL A 545 -4.56 31.08 7.67
C VAL A 545 -3.82 31.33 8.98
N CYS A 546 -3.86 30.38 9.92
CA CYS A 546 -3.13 30.51 11.19
C CYS A 546 -1.61 30.66 10.98
N SER A 547 -1.04 29.99 9.98
CA SER A 547 0.39 30.08 9.66
C SER A 547 0.77 31.40 9.00
N PHE A 548 -0.14 32.03 8.23
CA PHE A 548 0.06 33.39 7.72
C PHE A 548 -0.06 34.44 8.83
N LEU A 549 -1.00 34.26 9.76
CA LEU A 549 -1.21 35.18 10.90
C LEU A 549 -0.09 35.09 11.93
N ARG A 550 0.46 33.89 12.19
CA ARG A 550 1.51 33.65 13.19
C ARG A 550 2.61 32.73 12.62
N PRO A 551 3.43 33.21 11.66
CA PRO A 551 4.42 32.37 11.00
C PRO A 551 5.51 31.88 11.97
N GLN A 552 5.82 30.59 11.92
CA GLN A 552 6.90 29.97 12.68
C GLN A 552 8.05 29.66 11.72
N ASN A 553 9.01 30.57 11.53
CA ASN A 553 10.14 30.40 10.60
C ASN A 553 11.12 29.31 11.07
N TYR A 554 10.89 28.07 10.67
CA TYR A 554 11.61 26.91 11.17
C TYR A 554 12.90 26.59 10.38
N ASP A 555 13.99 26.26 11.10
CA ASP A 555 15.35 26.06 10.58
C ASP A 555 15.76 24.59 10.34
N TRP A 556 14.92 23.63 10.75
CA TRP A 556 15.12 22.17 10.60
C TRP A 556 16.29 21.57 11.39
N GLU A 557 16.92 22.32 12.29
CA GLU A 557 18.05 21.78 13.05
C GLU A 557 17.60 20.77 14.11
N THR A 558 16.44 20.99 14.74
CA THR A 558 15.94 20.05 15.77
C THR A 558 15.51 18.70 15.17
N THR A 559 15.02 18.67 13.93
CA THR A 559 14.63 17.45 13.23
C THR A 559 15.82 16.60 12.77
N LYS A 560 16.98 17.22 12.50
CA LYS A 560 18.23 16.50 12.23
C LYS A 560 18.84 15.86 13.49
N LYS A 561 18.55 16.42 14.66
CA LYS A 561 19.04 15.95 15.98
C LYS A 561 18.25 14.77 16.55
N ILE A 562 17.26 14.24 15.85
CA ILE A 562 16.56 13.01 16.26
C ILE A 562 17.60 11.90 16.48
N SER A 563 17.56 11.28 17.66
CA SER A 563 18.60 10.34 18.10
C SER A 563 18.34 8.94 17.57
N VAL A 564 19.35 8.35 16.93
CA VAL A 564 19.35 6.91 16.62
C VAL A 564 19.64 6.10 17.88
N VAL A 565 19.01 4.93 18.00
CA VAL A 565 19.16 4.03 19.18
C VAL A 565 20.53 3.38 19.14
N GLU A 566 20.95 2.91 17.97
CA GLU A 566 22.23 2.23 17.75
C GLU A 566 22.92 2.87 16.52
N LYS A 567 24.19 3.28 16.65
CA LYS A 567 24.97 3.83 15.53
C LYS A 567 25.48 2.67 14.67
N GLU A 568 24.76 2.34 13.60
CA GLU A 568 25.29 1.44 12.58
C GLU A 568 26.25 2.19 11.63
N LYS A 569 27.33 1.52 11.18
CA LYS A 569 28.15 2.02 10.07
C LYS A 569 27.26 2.01 8.82
N SER A 570 26.80 3.19 8.38
CA SER A 570 26.03 3.24 7.14
C SER A 570 26.93 2.84 5.96
N GLU A 571 26.56 1.80 5.24
CA GLU A 571 27.20 1.43 3.96
C GLU A 571 26.95 2.46 2.84
N LEU A 572 26.15 3.49 3.12
CA LEU A 572 25.81 4.56 2.19
C LEU A 572 27.02 5.47 1.95
N PRO A 573 27.42 5.71 0.69
CA PRO A 573 28.46 6.67 0.38
C PRO A 573 28.06 8.06 0.88
N CYS A 574 28.93 8.76 1.61
CA CYS A 574 28.70 10.14 2.09
C CYS A 574 28.26 11.11 0.97
N VAL A 575 28.60 10.79 -0.29
CA VAL A 575 28.23 11.54 -1.48
C VAL A 575 26.72 11.49 -1.78
N GLU A 576 26.00 10.43 -1.40
CA GLU A 576 24.55 10.30 -1.66
C GLU A 576 23.69 11.20 -0.77
N LEU A 577 24.19 11.57 0.41
CA LEU A 577 23.52 12.45 1.37
C LEU A 577 23.81 13.94 1.12
N LYS A 578 24.61 14.27 0.09
CA LYS A 578 24.89 15.68 -0.26
C LYS A 578 23.60 16.40 -0.65
N GLU A 579 23.39 17.57 -0.03
CA GLU A 579 22.20 18.40 -0.21
C GLU A 579 21.91 18.73 -1.68
N GLU A 580 22.95 18.94 -2.49
CA GLU A 580 22.85 19.19 -3.93
C GLU A 580 22.19 18.04 -4.71
N LYS A 581 22.57 16.79 -4.41
CA LYS A 581 21.99 15.61 -5.06
C LYS A 581 20.53 15.42 -4.66
N LEU A 582 20.22 15.60 -3.37
CA LEU A 582 18.85 15.50 -2.86
C LEU A 582 17.95 16.61 -3.43
N ALA A 583 18.46 17.83 -3.56
CA ALA A 583 17.75 18.94 -4.18
C ALA A 583 17.50 18.70 -5.69
N SER A 584 18.46 18.08 -6.39
CA SER A 584 18.27 17.64 -7.78
C SER A 584 17.18 16.57 -7.90
N ALA A 585 17.24 15.53 -7.07
CA ALA A 585 16.23 14.46 -7.01
C ALA A 585 14.83 15.01 -6.70
N ARG A 586 14.73 15.97 -5.78
CA ARG A 586 13.47 16.66 -5.46
C ARG A 586 12.91 17.42 -6.66
N ARG A 587 13.73 18.22 -7.36
CA ARG A 587 13.28 18.95 -8.56
C ARG A 587 12.81 17.99 -9.65
N TRP A 588 13.51 16.86 -9.81
CA TRP A 588 13.14 15.82 -10.77
C TRP A 588 11.79 15.20 -10.45
N ILE A 589 11.58 14.75 -9.20
CA ILE A 589 10.32 14.07 -8.84
C ILE A 589 9.13 15.03 -8.83
N ILE A 590 9.32 16.30 -8.47
CA ILE A 590 8.26 17.31 -8.60
C ILE A 590 7.90 17.51 -10.07
N LYS A 591 8.88 17.69 -10.95
CA LYS A 591 8.64 17.89 -12.39
C LYS A 591 7.85 16.72 -12.99
N TRP A 592 8.33 15.49 -12.81
CA TRP A 592 7.68 14.31 -13.38
C TRP A 592 6.39 13.95 -12.66
N GLY A 593 6.35 14.01 -11.33
CA GLY A 593 5.15 13.75 -10.55
C GLY A 593 3.98 14.68 -10.93
N VAL A 594 4.24 15.98 -11.09
CA VAL A 594 3.21 16.94 -11.57
C VAL A 594 2.84 16.68 -13.02
N CYS A 595 3.81 16.41 -13.90
CA CYS A 595 3.54 16.10 -15.30
C CYS A 595 2.63 14.86 -15.44
N PHE A 596 2.97 13.75 -14.79
CA PHE A 596 2.14 12.54 -14.82
C PHE A 596 0.79 12.75 -14.15
N THR A 597 0.72 13.50 -13.05
CA THR A 597 -0.55 13.88 -12.42
C THR A 597 -1.45 14.63 -13.41
N PHE A 598 -0.92 15.62 -14.12
CA PHE A 598 -1.66 16.35 -15.14
C PHE A 598 -2.10 15.45 -16.31
N VAL A 599 -1.21 14.58 -16.78
CA VAL A 599 -1.52 13.65 -17.88
C VAL A 599 -2.65 12.70 -17.50
N ILE A 600 -2.60 12.12 -16.29
CA ILE A 600 -3.57 11.11 -15.84
C ILE A 600 -4.90 11.75 -15.42
N LEU A 601 -4.90 12.88 -14.72
CA LEU A 601 -6.16 13.49 -14.22
C LEU A 601 -6.84 14.44 -15.19
N VAL A 602 -6.07 15.14 -16.01
CA VAL A 602 -6.59 16.24 -16.82
C VAL A 602 -6.57 15.85 -18.27
N LEU A 603 -5.40 15.52 -18.81
CA LEU A 603 -5.26 15.26 -20.25
C LEU A 603 -6.03 14.02 -20.69
N TRP A 604 -5.87 12.88 -20.02
CA TRP A 604 -6.53 11.64 -20.43
C TRP A 604 -8.06 11.75 -20.37
N PRO A 605 -8.70 12.19 -19.25
CA PRO A 605 -10.14 12.39 -19.24
C PRO A 605 -10.60 13.38 -20.31
N LEU A 606 -9.91 14.52 -20.47
CA LEU A 606 -10.27 15.52 -21.47
C LEU A 606 -10.23 14.96 -22.90
N LEU A 607 -9.23 14.14 -23.24
CA LEU A 607 -9.14 13.46 -24.54
C LEU A 607 -10.25 12.41 -24.74
N THR A 608 -10.82 11.86 -23.66
CA THR A 608 -11.92 10.89 -23.74
C THR A 608 -13.31 11.54 -23.84
N LEU A 609 -13.47 12.82 -23.46
CA LEU A 609 -14.78 13.49 -23.46
C LEU A 609 -15.44 13.55 -24.85
N PRO A 610 -14.73 13.88 -25.95
CA PRO A 610 -15.32 13.95 -27.28
C PRO A 610 -15.85 12.60 -27.78
N ALA A 611 -15.32 11.48 -27.26
CA ALA A 611 -15.76 10.16 -27.64
C ALA A 611 -17.19 9.85 -27.17
N GLY A 612 -17.71 10.55 -26.15
CA GLY A 612 -19.05 10.32 -25.62
C GLY A 612 -19.26 8.85 -25.20
N GLN A 613 -19.99 8.09 -26.01
CA GLN A 613 -20.06 6.64 -25.93
C GLN A 613 -18.99 6.01 -26.83
N PHE A 614 -18.10 5.21 -26.28
CA PHE A 614 -17.00 4.61 -27.03
C PHE A 614 -17.53 3.74 -28.17
N ASN A 615 -16.90 3.87 -29.34
CA ASN A 615 -17.09 2.92 -30.44
C ASN A 615 -16.25 1.65 -30.19
N LYS A 616 -16.47 0.61 -31.00
CA LYS A 616 -15.76 -0.67 -30.88
C LYS A 616 -14.24 -0.51 -30.95
N GLY A 617 -13.73 0.36 -31.82
CA GLY A 617 -12.30 0.63 -31.97
C GLY A 617 -11.70 1.28 -30.72
N TYR A 618 -12.38 2.28 -30.16
CA TYR A 618 -11.95 2.99 -28.97
C TYR A 618 -11.97 2.09 -27.73
N PHE A 619 -13.00 1.24 -27.59
CA PHE A 619 -13.03 0.25 -26.52
C PHE A 619 -11.92 -0.81 -26.68
N THR A 620 -11.66 -1.24 -27.91
CA THR A 620 -10.55 -2.17 -28.19
C THR A 620 -9.21 -1.54 -27.81
N PHE A 621 -9.00 -0.27 -28.14
CA PHE A 621 -7.82 0.49 -27.72
C PHE A 621 -7.71 0.57 -26.18
N TRP A 622 -8.83 0.82 -25.48
CA TRP A 622 -8.87 0.81 -24.02
C TRP A 622 -8.45 -0.55 -23.42
N ALA A 623 -8.98 -1.65 -23.97
CA ALA A 623 -8.61 -3.00 -23.55
C ALA A 623 -7.14 -3.33 -23.85
N VAL A 624 -6.62 -2.89 -25.00
CA VAL A 624 -5.20 -3.02 -25.34
C VAL A 624 -4.31 -2.26 -24.37
N ILE A 625 -4.71 -1.05 -23.95
CA ILE A 625 -3.99 -0.32 -22.90
C ILE A 625 -3.99 -1.12 -21.59
N ALA A 626 -5.13 -1.68 -21.17
CA ALA A 626 -5.21 -2.51 -19.96
C ALA A 626 -4.29 -3.75 -20.04
N ILE A 627 -4.26 -4.45 -21.18
CA ILE A 627 -3.36 -5.60 -21.39
C ILE A 627 -1.90 -5.16 -21.38
N ALA A 628 -1.54 -4.17 -22.19
CA ALA A 628 -0.16 -3.73 -22.36
C ALA A 628 0.41 -3.16 -21.05
N TRP A 629 -0.34 -2.29 -20.38
CA TRP A 629 0.09 -1.68 -19.12
C TRP A 629 0.20 -2.73 -18.01
N GLY A 630 -0.79 -3.62 -17.87
CA GLY A 630 -0.74 -4.73 -16.92
C GLY A 630 0.47 -5.65 -17.13
N THR A 631 0.78 -5.97 -18.39
CA THR A 631 1.90 -6.86 -18.75
C THR A 631 3.26 -6.19 -18.54
N ILE A 632 3.41 -4.95 -19.00
CA ILE A 632 4.66 -4.19 -18.83
C ILE A 632 4.93 -3.94 -17.35
N ALA A 633 3.90 -3.54 -16.58
CA ALA A 633 4.01 -3.36 -15.14
C ALA A 633 4.44 -4.65 -14.44
N SER A 634 3.84 -5.78 -14.81
CA SER A 634 4.21 -7.10 -14.28
C SER A 634 5.66 -7.47 -14.62
N ALA A 635 6.10 -7.28 -15.86
CA ALA A 635 7.48 -7.54 -16.27
C ALA A 635 8.49 -6.68 -15.49
N VAL A 636 8.18 -5.39 -15.30
CA VAL A 636 9.02 -4.46 -14.54
C VAL A 636 9.15 -4.90 -13.09
N ILE A 637 8.05 -5.20 -12.40
CA ILE A 637 8.07 -5.55 -10.97
C ILE A 637 8.69 -6.92 -10.73
N ILE A 638 8.47 -7.88 -11.63
CA ILE A 638 9.03 -9.22 -11.47
C ILE A 638 10.53 -9.21 -11.78
N ALA A 639 10.96 -8.63 -12.91
CA ALA A 639 12.33 -8.74 -13.39
C ALA A 639 13.30 -7.74 -12.75
N MET A 640 12.90 -6.48 -12.55
CA MET A 640 13.83 -5.42 -12.13
C MET A 640 14.50 -5.70 -10.76
N PRO A 641 13.76 -6.12 -9.70
CA PRO A 641 14.39 -6.41 -8.41
C PRO A 641 15.38 -7.59 -8.46
N LEU A 642 15.10 -8.58 -9.31
CA LEU A 642 16.00 -9.73 -9.54
C LEU A 642 17.29 -9.29 -10.21
N ILE A 643 17.19 -8.46 -11.25
CA ILE A 643 18.35 -7.93 -11.98
C ILE A 643 19.22 -7.08 -11.04
N GLU A 644 18.61 -6.20 -10.24
CA GLU A 644 19.33 -5.36 -9.28
C GLU A 644 20.02 -6.15 -8.16
N SER A 645 19.44 -7.29 -7.78
CA SER A 645 19.91 -8.15 -6.69
C SER A 645 20.78 -9.32 -7.17
N TRP A 646 20.99 -9.45 -8.49
CA TRP A 646 21.63 -10.62 -9.10
C TRP A 646 23.01 -10.94 -8.52
N LYS A 647 23.85 -9.92 -8.29
CA LYS A 647 25.18 -10.10 -7.69
C LYS A 647 25.09 -10.66 -6.26
N THR A 648 24.14 -10.19 -5.47
CA THR A 648 23.91 -10.68 -4.09
C THR A 648 23.38 -12.11 -4.13
N ILE A 649 22.44 -12.41 -5.04
CA ILE A 649 21.91 -13.76 -5.23
C ILE A 649 23.03 -14.72 -5.66
N GLN A 650 23.92 -14.31 -6.56
CA GLN A 650 25.09 -15.10 -6.96
C GLN A 650 26.06 -15.35 -5.80
N CYS A 651 26.26 -14.37 -4.93
CA CYS A 651 27.11 -14.51 -3.74
C CYS A 651 26.51 -15.57 -2.79
N VAL A 652 25.23 -15.44 -2.46
CA VAL A 652 24.51 -16.40 -1.59
C VAL A 652 24.49 -17.79 -2.23
N ALA A 653 24.18 -17.88 -3.53
CA ALA A 653 24.16 -19.16 -4.23
C ALA A 653 25.55 -19.80 -4.23
N ARG A 654 26.62 -19.04 -4.54
CA ARG A 654 27.98 -19.56 -4.46
C ARG A 654 28.32 -20.02 -3.04
N GLY A 655 28.07 -19.22 -2.00
CA GLY A 655 28.30 -19.61 -0.61
C GLY A 655 27.53 -20.88 -0.19
N MET A 656 26.29 -21.04 -0.66
CA MET A 656 25.51 -22.27 -0.42
C MET A 656 26.13 -23.52 -1.08
N PHE A 657 26.81 -23.36 -2.22
CA PHE A 657 27.44 -24.47 -2.95
C PHE A 657 28.93 -24.66 -2.61
N THR A 658 29.65 -23.62 -2.20
CA THR A 658 31.06 -23.66 -1.77
C THR A 658 31.13 -23.42 -0.27
N ASN A 659 31.35 -24.49 0.50
CA ASN A 659 31.38 -24.50 1.96
C ASN A 659 32.28 -23.38 2.55
N ASP A 660 31.66 -22.32 3.06
CA ASP A 660 32.23 -21.02 3.49
C ASP A 660 33.34 -21.03 4.54
N ARG A 661 33.71 -22.18 5.11
CA ARG A 661 34.87 -22.27 6.01
C ARG A 661 36.16 -21.80 5.35
N LEU A 662 36.25 -21.85 4.01
CA LEU A 662 37.42 -21.42 3.25
C LEU A 662 37.46 -19.89 3.05
N MET A 663 36.31 -19.26 2.76
CA MET A 663 36.22 -17.81 2.53
C MET A 663 36.32 -17.02 3.84
N GLU A 664 35.69 -17.50 4.93
CA GLU A 664 35.86 -16.92 6.27
C GLU A 664 37.34 -16.92 6.70
N LYS A 665 38.09 -18.01 6.44
CA LYS A 665 39.53 -18.07 6.74
C LYS A 665 40.35 -17.11 5.88
N VAL A 666 40.01 -16.96 4.61
CA VAL A 666 40.74 -16.08 3.67
C VAL A 666 40.48 -14.61 3.99
N GLU A 667 39.26 -14.22 4.32
CA GLU A 667 38.93 -12.85 4.76
C GLU A 667 39.51 -12.52 6.13
N GLU A 668 39.51 -13.47 7.07
CA GLU A 668 40.17 -13.29 8.37
C GLU A 668 41.70 -13.12 8.20
N MET A 669 42.33 -13.90 7.32
CA MET A 669 43.75 -13.76 6.98
C MET A 669 44.04 -12.41 6.31
N ASN A 670 43.20 -11.96 5.36
CA ASN A 670 43.39 -10.68 4.68
C ASN A 670 43.22 -9.49 5.65
N SER A 671 42.23 -9.56 6.55
CA SER A 671 41.99 -8.57 7.61
C SER A 671 43.21 -8.43 8.54
N LYS A 672 43.73 -9.57 9.03
CA LYS A 672 44.93 -9.59 9.86
C LYS A 672 46.16 -9.06 9.12
N LEU A 673 46.34 -9.44 7.86
CA LEU A 673 47.45 -8.97 7.03
C LEU A 673 47.39 -7.45 6.81
N HIS A 674 46.21 -6.89 6.55
CA HIS A 674 46.03 -5.45 6.35
C HIS A 674 46.26 -4.64 7.63
N ALA A 675 45.81 -5.14 8.79
CA ALA A 675 46.07 -4.53 10.08
C ALA A 675 47.57 -4.53 10.43
N ILE A 676 48.27 -5.63 10.11
CA ILE A 676 49.72 -5.73 10.29
C ILE A 676 50.44 -4.74 9.37
N ILE A 677 50.08 -4.66 8.08
CA ILE A 677 50.68 -3.72 7.13
C ILE A 677 50.50 -2.27 7.56
N LEU A 678 49.34 -1.91 8.12
CA LEU A 678 49.08 -0.55 8.64
C LEU A 678 49.85 -0.25 9.93
N ALA A 679 50.14 -1.25 10.76
CA ALA A 679 50.85 -1.09 12.02
C ALA A 679 52.39 -1.10 11.88
N ILE A 680 52.93 -1.72 10.82
CA ILE A 680 54.38 -1.83 10.59
C ILE A 680 55.11 -0.47 10.62
N PRO A 681 54.64 0.59 9.92
CA PRO A 681 55.35 1.87 9.91
C PRO A 681 55.40 2.54 11.29
N GLU A 682 54.35 2.36 12.09
CA GLU A 682 54.24 2.95 13.43
C GLU A 682 55.12 2.17 14.44
N ALA A 683 55.15 0.84 14.32
CA ALA A 683 56.04 -0.01 15.09
C ALA A 683 57.52 0.22 14.77
N GLU A 684 57.86 0.37 13.48
CA GLU A 684 59.23 0.67 13.03
C GLU A 684 59.70 2.04 13.55
N ARG A 685 58.80 3.04 13.58
CA ARG A 685 59.08 4.36 14.16
C ARG A 685 59.34 4.29 15.66
N ILE A 686 58.54 3.55 16.41
CA ILE A 686 58.71 3.38 17.86
C ILE A 686 60.03 2.65 18.16
N TYR A 687 60.33 1.59 17.40
CA TYR A 687 61.59 0.85 17.54
C TYR A 687 62.83 1.72 17.28
N LEU A 688 62.80 2.56 16.24
CA LEU A 688 63.90 3.49 15.95
C LEU A 688 64.07 4.53 17.07
N LEU A 689 62.98 5.03 17.65
CA LEU A 689 63.01 5.98 18.77
C LEU A 689 63.55 5.35 20.07
N GLU A 690 63.21 4.09 20.34
CA GLU A 690 63.79 3.35 21.48
C GLU A 690 65.27 3.08 21.26
N LYS A 691 65.67 2.65 20.06
CA LYS A 691 67.07 2.43 19.71
C LYS A 691 67.92 3.71 19.80
N GLU A 692 67.37 4.87 19.42
CA GLU A 692 68.02 6.16 19.63
C GLU A 692 68.11 6.54 21.10
N LYS A 693 67.09 6.24 21.92
CA LYS A 693 67.13 6.46 23.37
C LYS A 693 68.18 5.60 24.05
N ASP A 694 68.30 4.34 23.65
CA ASP A 694 69.27 3.42 24.22
C ASP A 694 70.69 3.79 23.82
N LYS A 695 70.92 4.17 22.55
CA LYS A 695 72.20 4.78 22.13
C LYS A 695 72.55 6.03 22.93
N ARG A 696 71.59 6.93 23.16
CA ARG A 696 71.84 8.14 23.98
C ARG A 696 72.13 7.82 25.45
N LYS A 697 71.60 6.72 25.99
CA LYS A 697 71.93 6.25 27.33
C LYS A 697 73.33 5.64 27.38
N GLU A 698 73.71 4.83 26.39
CA GLU A 698 75.08 4.30 26.26
C GLU A 698 76.10 5.43 26.09
N ASP A 699 75.83 6.40 25.20
CA ASP A 699 76.68 7.58 25.00
C ASP A 699 76.79 8.50 26.24
N ALA A 700 75.80 8.45 27.14
CA ALA A 700 75.82 9.19 28.41
C ALA A 700 76.60 8.42 29.49
N LEU A 701 76.46 7.10 29.54
CA LEU A 701 77.24 6.21 30.41
C LEU A 701 78.74 6.23 30.06
N ASP A 702 79.10 6.30 28.77
CA ASP A 702 80.49 6.43 28.33
C ASP A 702 81.08 7.83 28.63
N ARG A 703 80.25 8.89 28.68
CA ARG A 703 80.72 10.22 29.09
C ARG A 703 80.94 10.33 30.59
N ASP A 704 80.07 9.73 31.39
CA ASP A 704 80.20 9.74 32.85
C ASP A 704 81.37 8.87 33.35
N GLN A 705 81.86 7.91 32.55
CA GLN A 705 83.10 7.17 32.84
C GLN A 705 84.39 7.93 32.49
N ILE A 706 84.33 9.01 31.72
CA ILE A 706 85.51 9.81 31.32
C ILE A 706 85.75 11.00 32.27
N THR A 707 84.84 11.27 33.22
CA THR A 707 84.90 12.47 34.07
C THR A 707 84.70 12.22 35.56
N VAL A 708 85.57 11.42 36.22
CA VAL A 708 85.91 11.60 37.66
C VAL A 708 87.29 10.96 37.96
N PRO A 709 88.16 11.65 38.72
CA PRO A 709 89.22 12.55 38.26
C PRO A 709 90.53 11.88 37.77
#